data_AF-A0A853A0H1-F1
#
_entry.id   AF-A0A853A0H1-F1
#
_cell.length_a   1.000
_cell.length_b   1.000
_cell.length_c   1.000
_cell.angle_alpha   90.00
_cell.angle_beta   90.00
_cell.angle_gamma   90.00
#
_symmetry.space_group_name_H-M   'P 1'
#
loop_
_entity.id
_entity.type
_entity.pdbx_description
1 polymer ?
#
loop_
_entity_poly.entity_id
_entity_poly.type
_entity_poly.pdbx_seq_one_letter_code
_entity_poly.pdbx_strand_id
1 'polypeptide(L)'
;MSSHADARFLTLVEVLRHRAEHHPDGIAYRFLTFSGTREPQVSPITYRELDAWARAVAVTLRSAADPGDRALMLCPPGLEYVAYFYGSLYAGLIPVPAYPPGTAKHAGRVEAIAKASDARIVLVGEGTEVIGGPSSDGGEAAAAGLSALARARWLPTESQIVDGREDDWSPPAISDDTVAFLQYTSGSTSTPKGVMVTHGNLIANARAQAHSFNLDDTSEGVSWLPPYHDMGLIGGIICPMNARFTMNLMAPVSFVREPAVWLEAITRYRATVSPGPNFAYQMCVERVSEEVKDQLDLSNWVSALNGAEPVQPEVLDRFSEAFARCGFKRSSFYPCYGLAEGTLLVSGGHAPGDSKVRYVSKRELEAGLVRPPDDIRSVQALASSGEITVETEVAIVDRDAHTALPEGSVGEIWVRGTSVAPGYWRAPEATEETFGAFLAGGEGPYLRTGDLGVMMDGELFVTGRAKDLMIFRGRNVYPQDVEATCSTSHPGLAAVRTAAFSVEVDGEDSLVIVQEIPRTRVGADEAAAIVAAIRRRVSEEHQLQAHDIVLVPPRKIPTTSSGKVQRSATKALYREGGLPAARITPAATPAPPAAEAPKAPEAPKSSEERAAAPAAEAPATPAAAPRPSGDRSAAAIENQFRILIARQAHLDVSEVDVRQPFTSYGLDSIQAVALAGALTDWLGREVPATLAWDYPSVEEAARALAAEIARTEQASPQAAAEAAGARTATGTPTDDDAVAVVGIGCRFPGAAGGADAFWDLLAGGRSGIVEVPADRWKLEELFDPDPGAPGRTYSRHGGFVDGVRQFDPSPFGIPAQEALSIDPQHRMVLEVAWEALEHAGMAPDSLRGSHTGVFIGMAAGEYERLSRDPADLSRIDAYTATGNAANFGANRLSYVLGLQGPSMVVDTACSSSLVALHLACQSLRAGESELALAGGVSLLLSPDTTVALSSGRMLSPEGRCKTFDASADGYVRGEGCGVVVLKRLSDALADGDDVLAVIRGSAVNQDGKSNGLTAPNGLAQQDVVRRALAAGRIDPGDVGYVEAHGTGTPLGDPVEVRALGRVLGEGRPAHRPVALGSVKTNIGHLEAAAGIAGFIKAVLAVYHAQIPPHLNLTTPNPHVAWDELPVTVPTELTDWTDPRRVAGVSAFGFGGTNAHMVIESPPVLAGAPARASESLKETV
;
A
#
# COMPACT_ATOMS: atom_id res chain seq x y z
N MET A 1 -4.47 49.18 -21.80
CA MET A 1 -4.12 49.29 -23.24
C MET A 1 -2.77 49.97 -23.39
N SER A 2 -1.93 49.41 -24.27
CA SER A 2 -0.64 49.89 -24.82
C SER A 2 0.66 49.52 -24.09
N SER A 3 1.17 48.31 -24.37
CA SER A 3 2.51 48.12 -24.99
C SER A 3 2.88 46.67 -25.38
N HIS A 4 1.99 45.67 -25.25
CA HIS A 4 2.23 44.36 -25.86
C HIS A 4 1.71 44.34 -27.29
N ALA A 5 2.46 44.95 -28.21
CA ALA A 5 2.34 44.61 -29.61
C ALA A 5 2.58 43.10 -29.74
N ASP A 6 1.58 42.41 -30.30
CA ASP A 6 1.50 40.98 -30.58
C ASP A 6 2.82 40.41 -31.12
N ALA A 7 3.67 39.88 -30.25
CA ALA A 7 4.49 38.75 -30.66
C ALA A 7 3.52 37.57 -30.83
N ARG A 8 3.01 37.38 -32.05
CA ARG A 8 2.13 36.26 -32.38
C ARG A 8 2.98 35.00 -32.44
N PHE A 9 3.31 34.46 -31.27
CA PHE A 9 4.04 33.20 -31.17
C PHE A 9 3.23 32.10 -31.87
N LEU A 10 3.94 31.30 -32.66
CA LEU A 10 3.42 30.12 -33.33
C LEU A 10 3.78 28.86 -32.56
N THR A 11 4.85 28.89 -31.76
CA THR A 11 5.29 27.73 -30.99
C THR A 11 5.65 28.07 -29.53
N LEU A 12 5.58 27.05 -28.66
CA LEU A 12 5.96 27.20 -27.25
C LEU A 12 7.46 27.43 -27.07
N VAL A 13 8.28 26.99 -28.03
CA VAL A 13 9.72 27.25 -28.07
C VAL A 13 9.96 28.75 -28.25
N GLU A 14 9.26 29.40 -29.17
CA GLU A 14 9.35 30.85 -29.38
C GLU A 14 8.92 31.63 -28.13
N VAL A 15 7.88 31.16 -27.42
CA VAL A 15 7.44 31.79 -26.17
C VAL A 15 8.57 31.79 -25.15
N LEU A 16 9.12 30.62 -24.79
CA LEU A 16 10.16 30.53 -23.76
C LEU A 16 11.43 31.27 -24.16
N ARG A 17 11.88 31.14 -25.43
CA ARG A 17 13.02 31.90 -25.98
C ARG A 17 12.83 33.41 -25.80
N HIS A 18 11.68 33.91 -26.22
CA HIS A 18 11.38 35.33 -26.12
C HIS A 18 11.36 35.81 -24.66
N ARG A 19 10.77 35.02 -23.74
CA ARG A 19 10.76 35.34 -22.30
C ARG A 19 12.18 35.35 -21.72
N ALA A 20 13.03 34.39 -22.08
CA ALA A 20 14.41 34.35 -21.62
C ALA A 20 15.26 35.52 -22.14
N GLU A 21 14.98 36.02 -23.34
CA GLU A 21 15.69 37.16 -23.92
C GLU A 21 15.23 38.51 -23.35
N HIS A 22 13.93 38.68 -23.11
CA HIS A 22 13.33 39.98 -22.75
C HIS A 22 13.02 40.13 -21.25
N HIS A 23 12.86 39.01 -20.54
CA HIS A 23 12.58 38.94 -19.11
C HIS A 23 13.45 37.90 -18.41
N PRO A 24 14.77 37.88 -18.63
CA PRO A 24 15.63 36.77 -18.24
C PRO A 24 15.57 36.43 -16.74
N ASP A 25 15.51 37.46 -15.89
CA ASP A 25 15.59 37.30 -14.43
C ASP A 25 14.18 37.18 -13.80
N GLY A 26 13.13 37.17 -14.62
CA GLY A 26 11.77 36.90 -14.16
C GLY A 26 11.61 35.44 -13.76
N ILE A 27 10.94 35.18 -12.65
CA ILE A 27 10.69 33.82 -12.17
C ILE A 27 9.57 33.20 -13.01
N ALA A 28 9.85 32.09 -13.68
CA ALA A 28 8.85 31.33 -14.43
C ALA A 28 8.05 30.42 -13.49
N TYR A 29 8.76 29.64 -12.67
CA TYR A 29 8.15 28.71 -11.73
C TYR A 29 8.86 28.74 -10.38
N ARG A 30 8.12 28.41 -9.32
CA ARG A 30 8.68 27.98 -8.05
C ARG A 30 8.17 26.59 -7.74
N PHE A 31 9.04 25.66 -7.39
CA PHE A 31 8.63 24.35 -6.89
C PHE A 31 8.72 24.31 -5.37
N LEU A 32 7.63 23.91 -4.73
CA LEU A 32 7.47 23.87 -3.29
C LEU A 32 7.62 22.41 -2.81
N THR A 33 8.71 22.13 -2.10
CA THR A 33 9.02 20.81 -1.54
C THR A 33 8.82 20.83 -0.03
N PHE A 34 8.10 19.85 0.51
CA PHE A 34 7.74 19.78 1.92
C PHE A 34 8.45 18.58 2.58
N SER A 35 9.37 18.84 3.51
CA SER A 35 10.18 17.83 4.23
C SER A 35 9.69 17.61 5.67
N GLY A 36 8.41 17.27 5.84
CA GLY A 36 7.82 16.99 7.16
C GLY A 36 7.37 18.22 7.96
N THR A 37 7.46 19.43 7.37
CA THR A 37 6.82 20.66 7.88
C THR A 37 5.85 21.23 6.82
N ARG A 38 4.98 22.17 7.23
CA ARG A 38 4.11 22.94 6.32
C ARG A 38 4.82 24.15 5.69
N GLU A 39 6.08 24.37 6.06
CA GLU A 39 6.92 25.39 5.46
C GLU A 39 7.72 24.77 4.30
N PRO A 40 7.48 25.19 3.04
CA PRO A 40 8.14 24.60 1.90
C PRO A 40 9.57 25.09 1.78
N GLN A 41 10.47 24.18 1.41
CA GLN A 41 11.66 24.56 0.67
C GLN A 41 11.22 25.03 -0.73
N VAL A 42 11.70 26.19 -1.12
CA VAL A 42 11.30 26.85 -2.38
C VAL A 42 12.45 26.79 -3.36
N SER A 43 12.26 26.13 -4.49
CA SER A 43 13.20 26.12 -5.60
C SER A 43 12.65 26.99 -6.73
N PRO A 44 13.13 28.23 -6.92
CA PRO A 44 12.73 29.05 -8.05
C PRO A 44 13.52 28.67 -9.32
N ILE A 45 12.94 28.95 -10.49
CA ILE A 45 13.66 28.96 -11.77
C ILE A 45 13.23 30.18 -12.57
N THR A 46 14.22 30.92 -13.07
CA THR A 46 14.02 32.07 -13.95
C THR A 46 13.80 31.64 -15.40
N TYR A 47 13.28 32.53 -16.25
CA TYR A 47 13.14 32.26 -17.68
C TYR A 47 14.50 31.95 -18.34
N ARG A 48 15.57 32.64 -17.93
CA ARG A 48 16.94 32.39 -18.45
C ARG A 48 17.43 31.01 -18.07
N GLU A 49 17.30 30.62 -16.80
CA GLU A 49 17.73 29.30 -16.31
C GLU A 49 16.94 28.17 -16.96
N LEU A 50 15.61 28.33 -17.09
CA LEU A 50 14.78 27.32 -17.75
C LEU A 50 15.11 27.19 -19.24
N ASP A 51 15.35 28.29 -19.95
CA ASP A 51 15.77 28.24 -21.35
C ASP A 51 17.14 27.55 -21.52
N ALA A 52 18.12 27.90 -20.69
CA ALA A 52 19.43 27.28 -20.73
C ALA A 52 19.33 25.76 -20.47
N TRP A 53 18.55 25.36 -19.46
CA TRP A 53 18.33 23.96 -19.14
C TRP A 53 17.59 23.22 -20.28
N ALA A 54 16.54 23.82 -20.84
CA ALA A 54 15.82 23.24 -21.98
C ALA A 54 16.73 23.07 -23.21
N ARG A 55 17.64 24.02 -23.50
CA ARG A 55 18.63 23.89 -24.58
C ARG A 55 19.63 22.76 -24.31
N ALA A 56 20.14 22.63 -23.09
CA ALA A 56 21.06 21.57 -22.71
C ALA A 56 20.41 20.17 -22.81
N VAL A 57 19.16 20.05 -22.34
CA VAL A 57 18.35 18.85 -22.54
C VAL A 57 18.17 18.57 -24.03
N ALA A 58 17.82 19.57 -24.84
CA ALA A 58 17.58 19.40 -26.26
C ALA A 58 18.81 18.92 -27.04
N VAL A 59 20.00 19.46 -26.75
CA VAL A 59 21.26 19.00 -27.35
C VAL A 59 21.51 17.52 -27.03
N THR A 60 21.24 17.12 -25.79
CA THR A 60 21.36 15.73 -25.33
C THR A 60 20.37 14.84 -26.08
N LEU A 61 19.09 15.24 -26.17
CA LEU A 61 18.04 14.48 -26.84
C LEU A 61 18.28 14.32 -28.35
N ARG A 62 18.80 15.34 -29.03
CA ARG A 62 19.14 15.25 -30.47
C ARG A 62 20.31 14.33 -30.77
N SER A 63 21.13 14.00 -29.78
CA SER A 63 22.15 12.95 -29.92
C SER A 63 21.56 11.53 -29.84
N ALA A 64 20.27 11.43 -29.47
CA ALA A 64 19.62 10.18 -29.10
C ALA A 64 18.37 9.84 -29.90
N ALA A 65 17.72 10.82 -30.52
CA ALA A 65 16.51 10.67 -31.30
C ALA A 65 16.43 11.70 -32.42
N ASP A 66 15.60 11.38 -33.43
CA ASP A 66 15.33 12.24 -34.56
C ASP A 66 14.11 13.14 -34.30
N PRO A 67 14.04 14.35 -34.87
CA PRO A 67 12.85 15.19 -34.78
C PRO A 67 11.56 14.45 -35.15
N GLY A 68 10.52 14.65 -34.36
CA GLY A 68 9.24 13.96 -34.45
C GLY A 68 9.13 12.71 -33.58
N ASP A 69 10.23 12.14 -33.07
CA ASP A 69 10.18 10.99 -32.16
C ASP A 69 9.45 11.27 -30.85
N ARG A 70 8.83 10.23 -30.27
CA ARG A 70 8.09 10.35 -29.00
C ARG A 70 8.99 10.07 -27.80
N ALA A 71 8.97 10.98 -26.85
CA ALA A 71 9.67 10.87 -25.57
C ALA A 71 8.67 10.63 -24.45
N LEU A 72 8.61 9.39 -23.93
CA LEU A 72 7.80 9.04 -22.79
C LEU A 72 8.39 9.66 -21.52
N MET A 73 7.64 10.52 -20.86
CA MET A 73 8.09 11.20 -19.64
C MET A 73 7.58 10.43 -18.42
N LEU A 74 8.49 9.75 -17.71
CA LEU A 74 8.24 9.06 -16.45
C LEU A 74 8.98 9.76 -15.31
N CYS A 75 8.73 11.06 -15.17
CA CYS A 75 9.36 11.90 -14.16
C CYS A 75 8.34 12.27 -13.07
N PRO A 76 8.76 12.36 -11.79
CA PRO A 76 7.94 12.94 -10.75
C PRO A 76 7.70 14.44 -11.03
N PRO A 77 6.67 15.06 -10.43
CA PRO A 77 6.47 16.51 -10.51
C PRO A 77 7.67 17.26 -9.92
N GLY A 78 8.20 18.24 -10.65
CA GLY A 78 9.37 19.03 -10.26
C GLY A 78 9.75 20.04 -11.34
N LEU A 79 10.76 20.89 -11.07
CA LEU A 79 11.30 21.79 -12.10
C LEU A 79 11.97 21.02 -13.24
N GLU A 80 12.59 19.90 -12.91
CA GLU A 80 13.17 18.93 -13.85
C GLU A 80 12.13 18.47 -14.88
N TYR A 81 10.91 18.13 -14.45
CA TYR A 81 9.79 17.78 -15.34
C TYR A 81 9.51 18.91 -16.36
N VAL A 82 9.47 20.16 -15.89
CA VAL A 82 9.23 21.33 -16.74
C VAL A 82 10.36 21.50 -17.75
N ALA A 83 11.61 21.38 -17.31
CA ALA A 83 12.78 21.47 -18.16
C ALA A 83 12.79 20.37 -19.24
N TYR A 84 12.38 19.14 -18.92
CA TYR A 84 12.32 18.05 -19.89
C TYR A 84 11.18 18.17 -20.88
N PHE A 85 10.04 18.70 -20.44
CA PHE A 85 8.94 19.01 -21.34
C PHE A 85 9.40 20.03 -22.38
N TYR A 86 9.93 21.18 -21.96
CA TYR A 86 10.43 22.20 -22.89
C TYR A 86 11.66 21.72 -23.68
N GLY A 87 12.57 20.98 -23.07
CA GLY A 87 13.73 20.41 -23.73
C GLY A 87 13.37 19.43 -24.85
N SER A 88 12.32 18.65 -24.67
CA SER A 88 11.77 17.78 -25.72
C SER A 88 11.24 18.62 -26.90
N LEU A 89 10.52 19.70 -26.63
CA LEU A 89 10.05 20.63 -27.67
C LEU A 89 11.22 21.30 -28.40
N TYR A 90 12.24 21.76 -27.66
CA TYR A 90 13.46 22.35 -28.20
C TYR A 90 14.28 21.36 -29.03
N ALA A 91 14.19 20.06 -28.74
CA ALA A 91 14.77 19.00 -29.56
C ALA A 91 13.97 18.73 -30.85
N GLY A 92 12.72 19.17 -30.92
CA GLY A 92 11.77 18.81 -31.98
C GLY A 92 11.11 17.44 -31.74
N LEU A 93 11.14 16.91 -30.52
CA LEU A 93 10.50 15.67 -30.11
C LEU A 93 9.08 15.91 -29.60
N ILE A 94 8.28 14.84 -29.58
CA ILE A 94 6.89 14.84 -29.09
C ILE A 94 6.86 14.21 -27.69
N PRO A 95 6.85 14.99 -26.60
CA PRO A 95 6.67 14.46 -25.26
C PRO A 95 5.35 13.68 -25.10
N VAL A 96 5.40 12.62 -24.30
CA VAL A 96 4.27 11.78 -23.92
C VAL A 96 4.22 11.70 -22.39
N PRO A 97 3.49 12.61 -21.73
CA PRO A 97 3.34 12.62 -20.28
C PRO A 97 2.71 11.35 -19.72
N ALA A 98 3.34 10.71 -18.73
CA ALA A 98 2.77 9.58 -18.01
C ALA A 98 3.22 9.57 -16.53
N TYR A 99 2.44 8.94 -15.66
CA TYR A 99 2.82 8.78 -14.26
C TYR A 99 3.83 7.63 -14.11
N PRO A 100 4.93 7.80 -13.35
CA PRO A 100 5.89 6.72 -13.09
C PRO A 100 5.19 5.53 -12.40
N PRO A 101 5.39 4.28 -12.87
CA PRO A 101 4.72 3.12 -12.30
C PRO A 101 5.31 2.73 -10.94
N GLY A 102 4.61 3.03 -9.86
CA GLY A 102 4.93 2.55 -8.50
C GLY A 102 4.30 1.20 -8.11
N THR A 103 3.51 0.58 -8.99
CA THR A 103 2.92 -0.77 -8.80
C THR A 103 2.76 -1.50 -10.14
N ALA A 104 2.60 -2.83 -10.14
CA ALA A 104 2.37 -3.63 -11.36
C ALA A 104 1.13 -3.19 -12.17
N LYS A 105 0.06 -2.70 -11.50
CA LYS A 105 -1.14 -2.18 -12.17
C LYS A 105 -0.86 -0.88 -12.96
N HIS A 106 0.01 -0.01 -12.43
CA HIS A 106 0.42 1.20 -13.12
C HIS A 106 1.38 0.91 -14.28
N ALA A 107 2.23 -0.12 -14.16
CA ALA A 107 3.10 -0.58 -15.24
C ALA A 107 2.31 -1.01 -16.49
N GLY A 108 1.19 -1.74 -16.33
CA GLY A 108 0.34 -2.12 -17.46
C GLY A 108 -0.29 -0.94 -18.22
N ARG A 109 -0.57 0.19 -17.55
CA ARG A 109 -1.05 1.41 -18.22
C ARG A 109 0.06 2.12 -18.98
N VAL A 110 1.25 2.20 -18.40
CA VAL A 110 2.43 2.79 -19.04
C VAL A 110 2.81 1.97 -20.27
N GLU A 111 2.74 0.65 -20.21
CA GLU A 111 2.94 -0.25 -21.35
C GLU A 111 1.95 0.04 -22.49
N ALA A 112 0.67 0.18 -22.18
CA ALA A 112 -0.34 0.49 -23.18
C ALA A 112 -0.10 1.86 -23.85
N ILE A 113 0.33 2.87 -23.08
CA ILE A 113 0.70 4.20 -23.60
C ILE A 113 1.97 4.12 -24.45
N ALA A 114 3.00 3.40 -23.99
CA ALA A 114 4.25 3.21 -24.71
C ALA A 114 4.02 2.53 -26.06
N LYS A 115 3.22 1.47 -26.08
CA LYS A 115 2.84 0.76 -27.30
C LYS A 115 2.04 1.62 -28.26
N ALA A 116 1.06 2.37 -27.76
CA ALA A 116 0.21 3.22 -28.60
C ALA A 116 0.98 4.43 -29.16
N SER A 117 1.90 5.02 -28.38
CA SER A 117 2.69 6.19 -28.79
C SER A 117 3.88 5.83 -29.67
N ASP A 118 4.33 4.57 -29.59
CA ASP A 118 5.58 4.10 -30.20
C ASP A 118 6.74 5.01 -29.75
N ALA A 119 6.83 5.20 -28.43
CA ALA A 119 7.87 5.98 -27.78
C ALA A 119 9.23 5.32 -27.99
N ARG A 120 10.23 6.14 -28.34
CA ARG A 120 11.60 5.71 -28.62
C ARG A 120 12.58 6.18 -27.55
N ILE A 121 12.20 7.21 -26.81
CA ILE A 121 12.96 7.75 -25.68
C ILE A 121 12.11 7.61 -24.41
N VAL A 122 12.76 7.29 -23.31
CA VAL A 122 12.17 7.41 -21.97
C VAL A 122 12.99 8.38 -21.15
N LEU A 123 12.34 9.42 -20.64
CA LEU A 123 12.93 10.39 -19.71
C LEU A 123 12.51 10.00 -18.29
N VAL A 124 13.48 9.90 -17.40
CA VAL A 124 13.28 9.49 -16.00
C VAL A 124 14.01 10.48 -15.12
N GLY A 125 13.29 11.04 -14.14
CA GLY A 125 13.89 12.00 -13.21
C GLY A 125 14.98 11.39 -12.35
N GLU A 126 15.94 12.19 -11.90
CA GLU A 126 17.02 11.70 -11.03
C GLU A 126 16.47 11.02 -9.76
N GLY A 127 17.06 9.86 -9.40
CA GLY A 127 16.61 9.07 -8.26
C GLY A 127 15.22 8.44 -8.40
N THR A 128 14.57 8.53 -9.56
CA THR A 128 13.24 7.94 -9.79
C THR A 128 13.37 6.46 -10.14
N GLU A 129 12.98 5.58 -9.21
CA GLU A 129 12.83 4.17 -9.51
C GLU A 129 11.57 3.92 -10.34
N VAL A 130 11.77 3.53 -11.59
CA VAL A 130 10.68 3.09 -12.48
C VAL A 130 10.62 1.58 -12.44
N ILE A 131 9.53 1.02 -11.90
CA ILE A 131 9.31 -0.43 -11.94
C ILE A 131 9.32 -0.90 -13.40
N GLY A 132 10.30 -1.74 -13.72
CA GLY A 132 10.51 -2.26 -15.07
C GLY A 132 11.28 -1.35 -16.03
N GLY A 133 11.84 -0.23 -15.55
CA GLY A 133 12.88 0.49 -16.27
C GLY A 133 14.21 -0.26 -16.22
N PRO A 134 15.16 0.04 -17.13
CA PRO A 134 16.49 -0.52 -17.08
C PRO A 134 17.19 -0.06 -15.81
N SER A 135 17.77 -1.02 -15.08
CA SER A 135 18.82 -0.74 -14.12
C SER A 135 20.01 -0.09 -14.84
N SER A 136 20.90 0.56 -14.11
CA SER A 136 22.16 1.17 -14.61
C SER A 136 23.05 0.23 -15.45
N ASP A 137 22.72 -1.07 -15.52
CA ASP A 137 23.47 -2.11 -16.23
C ASP A 137 22.79 -2.61 -17.53
N GLY A 138 21.76 -1.92 -18.05
CA GLY A 138 21.30 -2.08 -19.43
C GLY A 138 20.55 -3.38 -19.79
N GLY A 139 19.97 -4.08 -18.80
CA GLY A 139 19.22 -5.33 -18.97
C GLY A 139 17.68 -5.18 -18.90
N GLU A 140 17.05 -5.17 -20.07
CA GLU A 140 15.67 -5.60 -20.43
C GLU A 140 14.43 -5.08 -19.65
N ALA A 141 13.85 -3.97 -20.13
CA ALA A 141 12.49 -3.50 -19.78
C ALA A 141 11.35 -4.51 -20.11
N ALA A 142 11.65 -5.63 -20.77
CA ALA A 142 10.66 -6.63 -21.18
C ALA A 142 10.16 -7.52 -20.03
N ALA A 143 10.98 -7.81 -19.02
CA ALA A 143 10.66 -8.78 -17.96
C ALA A 143 9.64 -8.29 -16.91
N ALA A 144 9.36 -6.98 -16.88
CA ALA A 144 8.51 -6.34 -15.85
C ALA A 144 7.18 -5.79 -16.40
N GLY A 145 6.81 -6.17 -17.63
CA GLY A 145 5.56 -5.75 -18.27
C GLY A 145 5.63 -4.42 -19.02
N LEU A 146 6.82 -3.87 -19.27
CA LEU A 146 7.08 -2.68 -20.12
C LEU A 146 7.75 -3.07 -21.46
N SER A 147 7.29 -4.16 -22.08
CA SER A 147 7.90 -4.73 -23.29
C SER A 147 7.95 -3.76 -24.48
N ALA A 148 6.99 -2.83 -24.57
CA ALA A 148 6.99 -1.80 -25.60
C ALA A 148 8.18 -0.84 -25.49
N LEU A 149 8.81 -0.75 -24.31
CA LEU A 149 9.96 0.11 -24.02
C LEU A 149 11.30 -0.64 -24.03
N ALA A 150 11.32 -1.94 -24.35
CA ALA A 150 12.54 -2.75 -24.39
C ALA A 150 13.59 -2.22 -25.38
N ARG A 151 13.17 -1.50 -26.42
CA ARG A 151 14.05 -0.87 -27.42
C ARG A 151 14.13 0.65 -27.29
N ALA A 152 13.45 1.22 -26.30
CA ALA A 152 13.52 2.65 -26.07
C ALA A 152 14.86 2.98 -25.41
N ARG A 153 15.45 4.12 -25.76
CA ARG A 153 16.64 4.62 -25.08
C ARG A 153 16.20 5.37 -23.82
N TRP A 154 16.64 4.87 -22.69
CA TRP A 154 16.39 5.48 -21.39
C TRP A 154 17.50 6.46 -21.08
N LEU A 155 17.12 7.68 -20.76
CA LEU A 155 18.04 8.75 -20.42
C LEU A 155 17.73 9.16 -18.97
N PRO A 156 18.56 8.79 -17.98
CA PRO A 156 18.57 9.47 -16.69
C PRO A 156 19.14 10.86 -16.87
N THR A 157 18.40 11.88 -16.46
CA THR A 157 18.40 13.13 -17.22
C THR A 157 18.99 14.34 -16.49
N GLU A 158 19.69 14.24 -15.35
CA GLU A 158 20.58 15.32 -14.89
C GLU A 158 22.06 14.96 -15.11
N SER A 159 22.51 13.80 -14.64
CA SER A 159 23.90 13.34 -14.76
C SER A 159 24.39 13.08 -16.20
N GLN A 160 23.46 12.99 -17.16
CA GLN A 160 23.77 12.80 -18.59
C GLN A 160 23.48 14.02 -19.46
N ILE A 161 22.96 15.13 -18.89
CA ILE A 161 22.87 16.39 -19.62
C ILE A 161 24.29 16.87 -19.86
N VAL A 162 24.61 17.17 -21.11
CA VAL A 162 25.93 17.70 -21.43
C VAL A 162 25.98 19.18 -21.02
N ASP A 163 26.39 19.42 -19.78
CA ASP A 163 26.55 20.75 -19.20
C ASP A 163 27.57 21.58 -19.99
N GLY A 164 27.31 22.87 -20.17
CA GLY A 164 28.15 23.81 -20.93
C GLY A 164 28.09 23.67 -22.46
N ARG A 165 27.10 22.95 -23.01
CA ARG A 165 26.86 22.84 -24.48
C ARG A 165 25.54 23.44 -24.94
N GLU A 166 24.85 24.21 -24.12
CA GLU A 166 23.60 24.91 -24.46
C GLU A 166 23.75 25.83 -25.68
N ASP A 167 24.96 26.31 -25.97
CA ASP A 167 25.28 27.15 -27.13
C ASP A 167 25.43 26.36 -28.44
N ASP A 168 25.52 25.03 -28.36
CA ASP A 168 25.48 24.14 -29.53
C ASP A 168 24.04 23.87 -30.02
N TRP A 169 23.05 24.33 -29.26
CA TRP A 169 21.65 24.19 -29.65
C TRP A 169 21.31 25.05 -30.87
N SER A 170 20.54 24.49 -31.79
CA SER A 170 19.93 25.20 -32.91
C SER A 170 18.41 25.07 -32.87
N PRO A 171 17.62 26.07 -33.29
CA PRO A 171 16.16 25.97 -33.31
C PRO A 171 15.65 24.76 -34.12
N PRO A 172 14.67 24.00 -33.62
CA PRO A 172 14.07 22.90 -34.38
C PRO A 172 13.17 23.44 -35.49
N ALA A 173 12.98 22.65 -36.56
CA ALA A 173 12.04 22.97 -37.63
C ALA A 173 10.61 22.57 -37.22
N ILE A 174 9.93 23.45 -36.48
CA ILE A 174 8.56 23.27 -35.99
C ILE A 174 7.67 24.45 -36.37
N SER A 175 6.36 24.20 -36.50
CA SER A 175 5.32 25.19 -36.77
C SER A 175 4.16 25.06 -35.78
N ASP A 176 3.15 25.92 -35.90
CA ASP A 176 1.89 25.83 -35.15
C ASP A 176 1.15 24.50 -35.37
N ASP A 177 1.16 23.95 -36.59
CA ASP A 177 0.56 22.64 -36.90
C ASP A 177 1.36 21.43 -36.37
N THR A 178 2.57 21.66 -35.86
CA THR A 178 3.39 20.56 -35.31
C THR A 178 2.82 20.06 -33.99
N VAL A 179 2.69 18.74 -33.85
CA VAL A 179 2.25 18.10 -32.60
C VAL A 179 3.25 18.40 -31.49
N ALA A 180 2.81 19.12 -30.46
CA ALA A 180 3.62 19.49 -29.31
C ALA A 180 3.70 18.34 -28.30
N PHE A 181 2.61 17.63 -28.05
CA PHE A 181 2.63 16.44 -27.16
C PHE A 181 1.44 15.52 -27.42
N LEU A 182 1.53 14.27 -26.93
CA LEU A 182 0.42 13.32 -26.94
C LEU A 182 -0.22 13.20 -25.56
N GLN A 183 -1.48 13.62 -25.43
CA GLN A 183 -2.25 13.43 -24.20
C GLN A 183 -3.03 12.12 -24.26
N TYR A 184 -2.64 11.13 -23.45
CA TYR A 184 -3.39 9.87 -23.38
C TYR A 184 -4.58 9.97 -22.44
N THR A 185 -5.76 9.64 -22.95
CA THR A 185 -7.01 9.59 -22.17
C THR A 185 -7.40 8.14 -21.86
N SER A 186 -8.05 7.94 -20.72
CA SER A 186 -8.52 6.62 -20.27
C SER A 186 -9.86 6.24 -20.92
N GLY A 187 -9.98 6.36 -22.25
CA GLY A 187 -11.22 6.22 -23.02
C GLY A 187 -12.09 5.01 -22.63
N SER A 188 -13.38 5.05 -22.97
CA SER A 188 -14.36 4.00 -22.65
C SER A 188 -14.07 2.62 -23.30
N THR A 189 -13.09 2.57 -24.19
CA THR A 189 -12.55 1.37 -24.83
C THR A 189 -11.32 0.90 -24.07
N SER A 190 -11.12 -0.41 -23.92
CA SER A 190 -10.00 -1.02 -23.17
C SER A 190 -8.57 -0.62 -23.60
N THR A 191 -8.42 0.19 -24.66
CA THR A 191 -7.13 0.68 -25.20
C THR A 191 -7.06 2.22 -25.11
N PRO A 192 -5.97 2.80 -24.54
CA PRO A 192 -5.78 4.25 -24.46
C PRO A 192 -5.63 4.91 -25.83
N LYS A 193 -6.23 6.09 -26.01
CA LYS A 193 -6.08 6.91 -27.24
C LYS A 193 -5.24 8.14 -26.92
N GLY A 194 -4.23 8.42 -27.75
CA GLY A 194 -3.38 9.60 -27.61
C GLY A 194 -3.92 10.76 -28.45
N VAL A 195 -4.43 11.80 -27.80
CA VAL A 195 -4.84 13.04 -28.47
C VAL A 195 -3.60 13.77 -28.96
N MET A 196 -3.55 14.12 -30.24
CA MET A 196 -2.47 14.90 -30.83
C MET A 196 -2.71 16.38 -30.53
N VAL A 197 -1.96 16.96 -29.60
CA VAL A 197 -2.12 18.39 -29.25
C VAL A 197 -1.01 19.19 -29.94
N THR A 198 -1.36 20.14 -30.80
CA THR A 198 -0.37 20.95 -31.56
C THR A 198 0.07 22.19 -30.79
N HIS A 199 1.18 22.79 -31.23
CA HIS A 199 1.64 24.09 -30.71
C HIS A 199 0.58 25.18 -30.90
N GLY A 200 -0.06 25.23 -32.07
CA GLY A 200 -1.13 26.17 -32.38
C GLY A 200 -2.34 25.99 -31.47
N ASN A 201 -2.76 24.74 -31.23
CA ASN A 201 -3.86 24.44 -30.29
C ASN A 201 -3.56 24.97 -28.89
N LEU A 202 -2.33 24.74 -28.40
CA LEU A 202 -1.90 25.16 -27.06
C LEU A 202 -1.87 26.67 -26.91
N ILE A 203 -1.37 27.40 -27.90
CA ILE A 203 -1.32 28.86 -27.87
C ILE A 203 -2.73 29.45 -27.95
N ALA A 204 -3.59 28.89 -28.80
CA ALA A 204 -5.00 29.28 -28.87
C ALA A 204 -5.70 29.04 -27.52
N ASN A 205 -5.54 27.85 -26.93
CA ASN A 205 -6.19 27.53 -25.66
C ASN A 205 -5.62 28.34 -24.48
N ALA A 206 -4.32 28.61 -24.45
CA ALA A 206 -3.72 29.47 -23.43
C ALA A 206 -4.23 30.93 -23.53
N ARG A 207 -4.48 31.44 -24.75
CA ARG A 207 -5.14 32.75 -24.94
C ARG A 207 -6.60 32.70 -24.47
N ALA A 208 -7.33 31.63 -24.78
CA ALA A 208 -8.69 31.43 -24.32
C ALA A 208 -8.78 31.40 -22.78
N GLN A 209 -7.84 30.71 -22.12
CA GLN A 209 -7.72 30.66 -20.66
C GLN A 209 -7.41 32.04 -20.07
N ALA A 210 -6.42 32.75 -20.63
CA ALA A 210 -6.07 34.10 -20.17
C ALA A 210 -7.26 35.07 -20.29
N HIS A 211 -8.02 34.98 -21.39
CA HIS A 211 -9.20 35.80 -21.60
C HIS A 211 -10.38 35.42 -20.68
N SER A 212 -10.63 34.13 -20.48
CA SER A 212 -11.75 33.67 -19.64
C SER A 212 -11.46 34.01 -18.18
N PHE A 213 -10.28 33.65 -17.68
CA PHE A 213 -9.98 33.73 -16.26
C PHE A 213 -9.28 35.01 -15.82
N ASN A 214 -9.23 36.02 -16.71
CA ASN A 214 -8.56 37.31 -16.49
C ASN A 214 -7.10 37.16 -16.03
N LEU A 215 -6.34 36.32 -16.74
CA LEU A 215 -4.93 36.06 -16.42
C LEU A 215 -4.04 36.98 -17.26
N ASP A 216 -3.10 37.63 -16.59
CA ASP A 216 -2.13 38.54 -17.18
C ASP A 216 -0.79 38.44 -16.44
N ASP A 217 0.16 39.33 -16.75
CA ASP A 217 1.49 39.32 -16.16
C ASP A 217 1.55 39.81 -14.71
N THR A 218 0.43 40.27 -14.15
CA THR A 218 0.29 40.62 -12.73
C THR A 218 -0.28 39.47 -11.90
N SER A 219 -0.69 38.38 -12.57
CA SER A 219 -1.20 37.20 -11.91
C SER A 219 -0.09 36.48 -11.12
N GLU A 220 -0.50 35.69 -10.14
CA GLU A 220 0.40 34.79 -9.42
C GLU A 220 -0.38 33.50 -9.17
N GLY A 221 0.15 32.36 -9.62
CA GLY A 221 -0.54 31.08 -9.57
C GLY A 221 -0.03 30.18 -8.47
N VAL A 222 -0.91 29.32 -7.95
CA VAL A 222 -0.53 28.13 -7.17
C VAL A 222 -1.21 26.91 -7.78
N SER A 223 -0.47 25.82 -7.98
CA SER A 223 -1.06 24.57 -8.46
C SER A 223 -0.35 23.35 -7.88
N TRP A 224 -1.14 22.38 -7.43
CA TRP A 224 -0.70 21.04 -7.07
C TRP A 224 -1.15 19.99 -8.10
N LEU A 225 -1.85 20.41 -9.15
CA LEU A 225 -2.45 19.49 -10.11
C LEU A 225 -1.37 18.70 -10.86
N PRO A 226 -1.63 17.41 -11.16
CA PRO A 226 -0.60 16.58 -11.74
C PRO A 226 -0.18 17.04 -13.14
N PRO A 227 1.13 17.19 -13.42
CA PRO A 227 1.61 17.70 -14.70
C PRO A 227 1.52 16.69 -15.86
N TYR A 228 1.07 15.46 -15.59
CA TYR A 228 0.73 14.43 -16.58
C TYR A 228 -0.77 14.41 -16.95
N HIS A 229 -1.56 15.33 -16.39
CA HIS A 229 -2.95 15.59 -16.75
C HIS A 229 -3.07 16.96 -17.44
N ASP A 230 -3.98 17.10 -18.39
CA ASP A 230 -4.15 18.33 -19.19
C ASP A 230 -4.32 19.60 -18.34
N MET A 231 -5.13 19.60 -17.29
CA MET A 231 -5.35 20.75 -16.40
C MET A 231 -4.07 21.15 -15.64
N GLY A 232 -3.22 20.19 -15.26
CA GLY A 232 -1.94 20.47 -14.61
C GLY A 232 -0.84 20.88 -15.59
N LEU A 233 -0.78 20.27 -16.77
CA LEU A 233 0.21 20.58 -17.81
C LEU A 233 -0.13 21.87 -18.55
N ILE A 234 -1.31 21.93 -19.17
CA ILE A 234 -1.73 23.08 -19.97
C ILE A 234 -2.04 24.26 -19.04
N GLY A 235 -2.84 24.06 -18.00
CA GLY A 235 -3.20 25.14 -17.07
C GLY A 235 -2.07 25.53 -16.12
N GLY A 236 -1.33 24.54 -15.58
CA GLY A 236 -0.28 24.77 -14.58
C GLY A 236 1.11 25.09 -15.14
N ILE A 237 1.47 24.62 -16.34
CA ILE A 237 2.80 24.83 -16.91
C ILE A 237 2.72 25.74 -18.14
N ILE A 238 1.87 25.43 -19.12
CA ILE A 238 1.89 26.12 -20.42
C ILE A 238 1.23 27.51 -20.37
N CYS A 239 0.06 27.62 -19.74
CA CYS A 239 -0.67 28.88 -19.60
C CYS A 239 0.15 29.99 -18.90
N PRO A 240 0.80 29.77 -17.73
CA PRO A 240 1.62 30.81 -17.08
C PRO A 240 2.79 31.29 -17.94
N MET A 241 3.44 30.39 -18.68
CA MET A 241 4.51 30.75 -19.61
C MET A 241 4.01 31.69 -20.72
N ASN A 242 2.83 31.39 -21.28
CA ASN A 242 2.22 32.19 -22.33
C ASN A 242 1.76 33.57 -21.81
N ALA A 243 1.08 33.59 -20.66
CA ALA A 243 0.53 34.80 -20.03
C ALA A 243 1.57 35.62 -19.23
N ARG A 244 2.80 35.11 -19.06
CA ARG A 244 3.94 35.73 -18.35
C ARG A 244 3.68 35.98 -16.86
N PHE A 245 3.15 34.97 -16.16
CA PHE A 245 3.00 35.02 -14.71
C PHE A 245 3.68 33.85 -14.02
N THR A 246 4.04 34.02 -12.73
CA THR A 246 4.72 32.98 -11.97
C THR A 246 3.73 31.92 -11.51
N MET A 247 4.06 30.64 -11.70
CA MET A 247 3.32 29.54 -11.09
C MET A 247 4.12 28.87 -9.97
N ASN A 248 3.53 28.81 -8.78
CA ASN A 248 4.06 28.10 -7.62
C ASN A 248 3.49 26.67 -7.64
N LEU A 249 4.33 25.73 -8.06
CA LEU A 249 4.01 24.32 -8.24
C LEU A 249 4.34 23.51 -6.99
N MET A 250 3.52 22.50 -6.68
CA MET A 250 3.87 21.49 -5.69
C MET A 250 3.43 20.10 -6.18
N ALA A 251 3.99 19.05 -5.60
CA ALA A 251 3.58 17.70 -5.96
C ALA A 251 2.11 17.43 -5.51
N PRO A 252 1.30 16.69 -6.31
CA PRO A 252 -0.07 16.34 -5.92
C PRO A 252 -0.12 15.59 -4.59
N VAL A 253 0.90 14.75 -4.34
CA VAL A 253 1.03 14.03 -3.08
C VAL A 253 1.14 14.98 -1.90
N SER A 254 1.75 16.16 -2.04
CA SER A 254 1.88 17.16 -0.97
C SER A 254 0.53 17.76 -0.57
N PHE A 255 -0.37 18.01 -1.53
CA PHE A 255 -1.73 18.47 -1.26
C PHE A 255 -2.62 17.34 -0.70
N VAL A 256 -2.60 16.17 -1.33
CA VAL A 256 -3.39 15.00 -0.89
C VAL A 256 -2.94 14.52 0.48
N ARG A 257 -1.64 14.67 0.75
CA ARG A 257 -1.10 14.77 2.10
C ARG A 257 -1.84 15.95 2.77
N GLU A 258 -1.27 17.14 2.78
CA GLU A 258 -1.71 18.25 3.63
C GLU A 258 -2.53 19.27 2.83
N PRO A 259 -3.88 19.30 2.89
CA PRO A 259 -4.65 20.25 2.10
C PRO A 259 -4.38 21.70 2.51
N ALA A 260 -3.95 21.93 3.76
CA ALA A 260 -3.60 23.27 4.25
C ALA A 260 -2.42 23.88 3.46
N VAL A 261 -1.44 23.10 2.98
CA VAL A 261 -0.27 23.68 2.29
C VAL A 261 -0.65 24.36 0.98
N TRP A 262 -1.77 23.97 0.36
CA TRP A 262 -2.29 24.63 -0.83
C TRP A 262 -2.80 26.03 -0.50
N LEU A 263 -3.63 26.15 0.55
CA LEU A 263 -4.18 27.43 0.99
C LEU A 263 -3.10 28.34 1.58
N GLU A 264 -2.15 27.78 2.34
CA GLU A 264 -1.01 28.52 2.87
C GLU A 264 -0.08 29.01 1.77
N ALA A 265 0.10 28.25 0.69
CA ALA A 265 0.83 28.72 -0.49
C ALA A 265 0.07 29.87 -1.18
N ILE A 266 -1.25 29.76 -1.32
CA ILE A 266 -2.09 30.85 -1.85
C ILE A 266 -1.92 32.12 -1.01
N THR A 267 -1.97 31.99 0.32
CA THR A 267 -1.72 33.11 1.25
C THR A 267 -0.30 33.67 1.13
N ARG A 268 0.72 32.81 1.18
CA ARG A 268 2.13 33.21 1.16
C ARG A 268 2.50 33.98 -0.10
N TYR A 269 2.07 33.49 -1.26
CA TYR A 269 2.38 34.09 -2.55
C TYR A 269 1.33 35.11 -3.00
N ARG A 270 0.27 35.32 -2.20
CA ARG A 270 -0.88 36.17 -2.56
C ARG A 270 -1.46 35.78 -3.92
N ALA A 271 -1.56 34.47 -4.15
CA ALA A 271 -1.92 33.93 -5.45
C ALA A 271 -3.32 34.41 -5.88
N THR A 272 -3.40 34.86 -7.14
CA THR A 272 -4.64 35.34 -7.75
C THR A 272 -5.42 34.24 -8.43
N VAL A 273 -4.74 33.20 -8.90
CA VAL A 273 -5.33 32.07 -9.61
C VAL A 273 -4.88 30.75 -9.00
N SER A 274 -5.84 29.83 -8.84
CA SER A 274 -5.53 28.45 -8.49
C SER A 274 -6.66 27.51 -8.93
N PRO A 275 -6.34 26.40 -9.62
CA PRO A 275 -7.34 25.44 -10.07
C PRO A 275 -7.54 24.26 -9.10
N GLY A 276 -8.76 23.71 -9.05
CA GLY A 276 -9.08 22.52 -8.28
C GLY A 276 -10.41 21.85 -8.69
N PRO A 277 -10.51 20.51 -8.70
CA PRO A 277 -11.78 19.79 -8.83
C PRO A 277 -12.63 19.89 -7.54
N ASN A 278 -13.90 19.43 -7.56
CA ASN A 278 -14.79 19.53 -6.39
C ASN A 278 -14.18 18.85 -5.16
N PHE A 279 -13.57 17.67 -5.33
CA PHE A 279 -13.00 16.94 -4.21
C PHE A 279 -11.92 17.73 -3.46
N ALA A 280 -11.18 18.60 -4.16
CA ALA A 280 -10.11 19.38 -3.54
C ALA A 280 -10.66 20.42 -2.57
N TYR A 281 -11.70 21.13 -2.98
CA TYR A 281 -12.41 22.07 -2.11
C TYR A 281 -13.07 21.35 -0.94
N GLN A 282 -13.69 20.19 -1.19
CA GLN A 282 -14.26 19.37 -0.12
C GLN A 282 -13.21 18.92 0.90
N MET A 283 -12.04 18.44 0.44
CA MET A 283 -10.94 18.05 1.33
C MET A 283 -10.45 19.23 2.18
N CYS A 284 -10.38 20.43 1.64
CA CYS A 284 -10.02 21.62 2.41
C CYS A 284 -11.07 21.94 3.49
N VAL A 285 -12.36 21.83 3.18
CA VAL A 285 -13.44 22.03 4.16
C VAL A 285 -13.34 21.00 5.29
N GLU A 286 -13.06 19.74 4.95
CA GLU A 286 -13.07 18.62 5.90
C GLU A 286 -11.80 18.55 6.78
N ARG A 287 -10.63 18.92 6.25
CA ARG A 287 -9.34 18.62 6.90
C ARG A 287 -8.54 19.83 7.37
N VAL A 288 -8.88 21.06 6.92
CA VAL A 288 -8.16 22.25 7.38
C VAL A 288 -8.77 22.71 8.71
N SER A 289 -7.96 22.69 9.76
CA SER A 289 -8.39 23.07 11.11
C SER A 289 -8.69 24.57 11.23
N GLU A 290 -9.45 24.95 12.26
CA GLU A 290 -9.81 26.36 12.52
C GLU A 290 -8.57 27.21 12.84
N GLU A 291 -7.58 26.67 13.55
CA GLU A 291 -6.33 27.37 13.89
C GLU A 291 -5.51 27.75 12.65
N VAL A 292 -5.61 26.92 11.60
CA VAL A 292 -4.98 27.20 10.31
C VAL A 292 -5.76 28.28 9.58
N LYS A 293 -7.09 28.18 9.54
CA LYS A 293 -7.97 29.17 8.89
C LYS A 293 -7.74 30.58 9.42
N ASP A 294 -7.49 30.72 10.72
CA ASP A 294 -7.21 32.02 11.35
C ASP A 294 -5.89 32.66 10.88
N GLN A 295 -5.00 31.90 10.23
CA GLN A 295 -3.72 32.36 9.69
C GLN A 295 -3.77 32.58 8.17
N LEU A 296 -4.87 32.23 7.51
CA LEU A 296 -5.01 32.34 6.05
C LEU A 296 -5.53 33.73 5.63
N ASP A 297 -4.91 34.27 4.58
CA ASP A 297 -5.46 35.36 3.77
C ASP A 297 -5.66 34.84 2.35
N LEU A 298 -6.92 34.58 1.99
CA LEU A 298 -7.38 34.11 0.69
C LEU A 298 -8.04 35.25 -0.12
N SER A 299 -7.96 36.51 0.35
CA SER A 299 -8.62 37.65 -0.30
C SER A 299 -8.08 38.00 -1.69
N ASN A 300 -6.87 37.54 -2.01
CA ASN A 300 -6.25 37.72 -3.32
C ASN A 300 -6.68 36.64 -4.32
N TRP A 301 -7.24 35.53 -3.86
CA TRP A 301 -7.66 34.43 -4.73
C TRP A 301 -8.96 34.79 -5.44
N VAL A 302 -8.83 35.36 -6.63
CA VAL A 302 -9.93 35.91 -7.44
C VAL A 302 -10.36 34.97 -8.57
N SER A 303 -9.50 34.05 -8.98
CA SER A 303 -9.77 33.05 -10.04
C SER A 303 -9.56 31.62 -9.51
N ALA A 304 -10.57 31.09 -8.79
CA ALA A 304 -10.63 29.71 -8.32
C ALA A 304 -11.28 28.82 -9.38
N LEU A 305 -10.46 28.23 -10.24
CA LEU A 305 -10.96 27.45 -11.38
C LEU A 305 -11.50 26.10 -10.88
N ASN A 306 -12.72 25.74 -11.29
CA ASN A 306 -13.33 24.47 -10.92
C ASN A 306 -13.85 23.72 -12.15
N GLY A 307 -13.29 22.53 -12.38
CA GLY A 307 -13.61 21.73 -13.54
C GLY A 307 -13.04 20.32 -13.40
N ALA A 308 -12.86 19.65 -14.53
CA ALA A 308 -12.50 18.24 -14.63
C ALA A 308 -13.57 17.25 -14.13
N GLU A 309 -14.70 17.66 -13.57
CA GLU A 309 -15.89 16.85 -13.24
C GLU A 309 -17.15 17.73 -13.24
N PRO A 310 -18.37 17.18 -13.23
CA PRO A 310 -19.58 18.00 -13.11
C PRO A 310 -19.50 18.88 -11.85
N VAL A 311 -19.59 20.19 -12.03
CA VAL A 311 -19.46 21.17 -10.95
C VAL A 311 -20.62 21.02 -9.98
N GLN A 312 -20.32 20.93 -8.68
CA GLN A 312 -21.31 20.77 -7.62
C GLN A 312 -21.46 22.07 -6.83
N PRO A 313 -22.57 22.82 -7.01
CA PRO A 313 -22.79 24.08 -6.31
C PRO A 313 -22.65 23.98 -4.80
N GLU A 314 -23.16 22.90 -4.21
CA GLU A 314 -23.16 22.68 -2.77
C GLU A 314 -21.75 22.52 -2.18
N VAL A 315 -20.78 22.05 -2.99
CA VAL A 315 -19.37 21.98 -2.59
C VAL A 315 -18.76 23.37 -2.58
N LEU A 316 -19.04 24.17 -3.60
CA LEU A 316 -18.54 25.54 -3.73
C LEU A 316 -19.10 26.45 -2.63
N ASP A 317 -20.38 26.28 -2.29
CA ASP A 317 -21.06 27.02 -1.23
C ASP A 317 -20.42 26.70 0.13
N ARG A 318 -20.28 25.41 0.48
CA ARG A 318 -19.63 24.98 1.74
C ARG A 318 -18.18 25.46 1.87
N PHE A 319 -17.41 25.42 0.79
CA PHE A 319 -16.05 25.96 0.79
C PHE A 319 -16.06 27.47 1.04
N SER A 320 -16.94 28.20 0.36
CA SER A 320 -17.04 29.65 0.53
C SER A 320 -17.44 30.04 1.94
N GLU A 321 -18.39 29.31 2.55
CA GLU A 321 -18.78 29.52 3.94
C GLU A 321 -17.65 29.22 4.91
N ALA A 322 -16.96 28.09 4.75
CA ALA A 322 -15.88 27.65 5.63
C ALA A 322 -14.69 28.62 5.63
N PHE A 323 -14.40 29.26 4.50
CA PHE A 323 -13.23 30.13 4.32
C PHE A 323 -13.60 31.62 4.15
N ALA A 324 -14.85 32.01 4.39
CA ALA A 324 -15.30 33.40 4.31
C ALA A 324 -14.49 34.33 5.23
N ARG A 325 -14.16 33.87 6.45
CA ARG A 325 -13.36 34.63 7.42
C ARG A 325 -11.92 34.86 6.96
N CYS A 326 -11.41 33.98 6.09
CA CYS A 326 -10.08 34.08 5.48
C CYS A 326 -10.09 35.05 4.29
N GLY A 327 -11.22 35.67 3.95
CA GLY A 327 -11.36 36.63 2.84
C GLY A 327 -11.69 36.01 1.49
N PHE A 328 -11.88 34.68 1.40
CA PHE A 328 -12.32 34.03 0.16
C PHE A 328 -13.76 34.43 -0.17
N LYS A 329 -14.06 34.65 -1.46
CA LYS A 329 -15.39 35.08 -1.94
C LYS A 329 -16.00 34.02 -2.83
N ARG A 330 -17.30 33.75 -2.66
CA ARG A 330 -18.04 32.81 -3.52
C ARG A 330 -17.96 33.16 -5.01
N SER A 331 -17.91 34.46 -5.32
CA SER A 331 -17.76 35.00 -6.67
C SER A 331 -16.36 34.80 -7.28
N SER A 332 -15.39 34.29 -6.51
CA SER A 332 -14.06 33.94 -7.01
C SER A 332 -14.06 32.60 -7.76
N PHE A 333 -15.13 31.81 -7.69
CA PHE A 333 -15.20 30.54 -8.40
C PHE A 333 -15.46 30.73 -9.90
N TYR A 334 -14.65 30.07 -10.71
CA TYR A 334 -14.79 29.98 -12.16
C TYR A 334 -15.02 28.51 -12.56
N PRO A 335 -16.27 28.05 -12.54
CA PRO A 335 -16.67 26.81 -13.19
C PRO A 335 -16.23 26.79 -14.66
N CYS A 336 -15.70 25.67 -15.12
CA CYS A 336 -15.27 25.51 -16.49
C CYS A 336 -15.50 24.09 -17.01
N TYR A 337 -15.68 23.97 -18.32
CA TYR A 337 -15.81 22.71 -19.02
C TYR A 337 -14.68 22.55 -20.04
N GLY A 338 -14.21 21.31 -20.14
CA GLY A 338 -13.01 20.98 -20.88
C GLY A 338 -12.75 19.50 -21.02
N LEU A 339 -11.98 19.16 -22.06
CA LEU A 339 -11.57 17.81 -22.41
C LEU A 339 -10.25 17.84 -23.19
N ALA A 340 -9.54 16.72 -23.21
CA ALA A 340 -8.24 16.61 -23.88
C ALA A 340 -8.35 16.87 -25.39
N GLU A 341 -9.40 16.37 -26.04
CA GLU A 341 -9.69 16.58 -27.47
C GLU A 341 -9.95 18.06 -27.82
N GLY A 342 -10.36 18.88 -26.85
CA GLY A 342 -10.49 20.33 -26.95
C GLY A 342 -9.27 21.11 -26.45
N THR A 343 -8.14 20.43 -26.21
CA THR A 343 -6.90 21.03 -25.67
C THR A 343 -7.09 21.72 -24.32
N LEU A 344 -7.86 21.10 -23.41
CA LEU A 344 -8.28 21.62 -22.11
C LEU A 344 -9.57 22.44 -22.16
N LEU A 345 -9.53 23.77 -22.34
CA LEU A 345 -10.70 24.63 -22.08
C LEU A 345 -11.64 24.74 -23.30
N VAL A 346 -12.95 24.55 -23.09
CA VAL A 346 -14.01 24.80 -24.09
C VAL A 346 -14.96 25.92 -23.65
N SER A 347 -15.32 25.96 -22.37
CA SER A 347 -16.11 27.03 -21.78
C SER A 347 -15.61 27.39 -20.38
N GLY A 348 -15.73 28.66 -20.01
CA GLY A 348 -15.34 29.18 -18.71
C GLY A 348 -15.91 30.59 -18.49
N GLY A 349 -16.02 31.02 -17.22
CA GLY A 349 -16.56 32.35 -16.92
C GLY A 349 -15.63 33.47 -17.37
N HIS A 350 -16.17 34.65 -17.75
CA HIS A 350 -15.43 35.84 -18.21
C HIS A 350 -15.29 36.95 -17.13
N ALA A 351 -16.04 36.90 -16.03
CA ALA A 351 -15.98 37.89 -14.95
C ALA A 351 -16.35 37.27 -13.58
N PRO A 352 -15.85 37.85 -12.46
CA PRO A 352 -16.20 37.40 -11.11
C PRO A 352 -17.70 37.59 -10.87
N GLY A 353 -18.40 36.53 -10.48
CA GLY A 353 -19.83 36.54 -10.21
C GLY A 353 -20.28 35.19 -9.66
N ASP A 354 -21.43 35.16 -8.98
CA ASP A 354 -21.99 33.91 -8.48
C ASP A 354 -22.21 32.97 -9.68
N SER A 355 -21.53 31.82 -9.67
CA SER A 355 -21.78 30.71 -10.59
C SER A 355 -23.29 30.53 -10.77
N LYS A 356 -23.78 30.65 -12.01
CA LYS A 356 -25.21 30.55 -12.28
C LYS A 356 -25.65 29.11 -12.02
N VAL A 357 -26.40 28.91 -10.94
CA VAL A 357 -27.12 27.66 -10.69
C VAL A 357 -28.54 27.83 -11.23
N ARG A 358 -28.97 26.89 -12.07
CA ARG A 358 -30.33 26.83 -12.59
C ARG A 358 -31.06 25.68 -11.94
N TYR A 359 -32.15 25.99 -11.25
CA TYR A 359 -33.07 25.00 -10.72
C TYR A 359 -34.11 24.69 -11.78
N VAL A 360 -34.20 23.43 -12.20
CA VAL A 360 -34.98 23.01 -13.37
C VAL A 360 -35.92 21.87 -13.01
N SER A 361 -37.00 21.70 -13.76
CA SER A 361 -37.92 20.58 -13.61
C SER A 361 -37.20 19.27 -13.90
N LYS A 362 -37.07 18.41 -12.89
CA LYS A 362 -36.45 17.09 -13.06
C LYS A 362 -37.18 16.27 -14.14
N ARG A 363 -38.51 16.27 -14.13
CA ARG A 363 -39.34 15.54 -15.11
C ARG A 363 -39.09 16.00 -16.55
N GLU A 364 -38.98 17.31 -16.78
CA GLU A 364 -38.73 17.83 -18.12
C GLU A 364 -37.29 17.55 -18.56
N LEU A 365 -36.33 17.61 -17.61
CA LEU A 365 -34.93 17.27 -17.86
C LEU A 365 -34.77 15.81 -18.30
N GLU A 366 -35.49 14.88 -17.66
CA GLU A 366 -35.57 13.46 -18.05
C GLU A 366 -36.23 13.26 -19.44
N ALA A 367 -36.99 14.23 -19.93
CA ALA A 367 -37.53 14.28 -21.28
C ALA A 367 -36.63 15.03 -22.28
N GLY A 368 -35.43 15.45 -21.85
CA GLY A 368 -34.45 16.17 -22.68
C GLY A 368 -34.71 17.66 -22.81
N LEU A 369 -35.53 18.26 -21.94
CA LEU A 369 -35.87 19.68 -21.97
C LEU A 369 -35.52 20.36 -20.66
N VAL A 370 -34.95 21.56 -20.74
CA VAL A 370 -34.68 22.38 -19.56
C VAL A 370 -35.74 23.45 -19.42
N ARG A 371 -36.56 23.31 -18.37
CA ARG A 371 -37.66 24.21 -18.04
C ARG A 371 -37.68 24.55 -16.55
N PRO A 372 -38.22 25.71 -16.16
CA PRO A 372 -38.48 26.02 -14.76
C PRO A 372 -39.30 24.92 -14.07
N PRO A 373 -39.08 24.66 -12.78
CA PRO A 373 -39.83 23.65 -12.05
C PRO A 373 -41.27 24.08 -11.77
N ASP A 374 -42.22 23.21 -12.10
CA ASP A 374 -43.64 23.39 -11.77
C ASP A 374 -44.00 22.85 -10.36
N ASP A 375 -43.15 21.99 -9.78
CA ASP A 375 -43.26 21.45 -8.42
C ASP A 375 -41.89 21.56 -7.71
N ILE A 376 -41.85 22.27 -6.58
CA ILE A 376 -40.67 22.43 -5.73
C ILE A 376 -40.09 21.10 -5.20
N ARG A 377 -40.88 20.02 -5.20
CA ARG A 377 -40.42 18.68 -4.78
C ARG A 377 -39.73 17.89 -5.89
N SER A 378 -39.70 18.40 -7.12
CA SER A 378 -39.14 17.71 -8.30
C SER A 378 -38.18 18.62 -9.08
N VAL A 379 -37.15 19.10 -8.38
CA VAL A 379 -36.17 20.09 -8.89
C VAL A 379 -34.78 19.45 -9.01
N GLN A 380 -34.04 19.79 -10.06
CA GLN A 380 -32.63 19.49 -10.23
C GLN A 380 -31.83 20.79 -10.31
N ALA A 381 -30.67 20.85 -9.65
CA ALA A 381 -29.72 21.95 -9.82
C ALA A 381 -28.75 21.66 -10.98
N LEU A 382 -28.58 22.61 -11.89
CA LEU A 382 -27.57 22.59 -12.95
C LEU A 382 -26.61 23.75 -12.74
N ALA A 383 -25.33 23.44 -12.59
CA ALA A 383 -24.26 24.43 -12.51
C ALA A 383 -23.81 24.85 -13.92
N SER A 384 -23.71 26.15 -14.13
CA SER A 384 -23.07 26.69 -15.33
C SER A 384 -21.60 26.29 -15.40
N SER A 385 -21.14 25.94 -16.60
CA SER A 385 -19.73 25.73 -16.94
C SER A 385 -19.12 26.94 -17.66
N GLY A 386 -19.78 28.09 -17.58
CA GLY A 386 -19.33 29.36 -18.15
C GLY A 386 -19.73 29.58 -19.61
N GLU A 387 -19.19 30.65 -20.18
CA GLU A 387 -19.42 31.07 -21.56
C GLU A 387 -18.47 30.32 -22.50
N ILE A 388 -18.85 30.21 -23.77
CA ILE A 388 -17.99 29.59 -24.79
C ILE A 388 -16.77 30.47 -25.01
N THR A 389 -15.58 29.86 -25.06
CA THR A 389 -14.33 30.61 -25.21
C THR A 389 -14.19 31.26 -26.58
N VAL A 390 -13.35 32.30 -26.66
CA VAL A 390 -12.98 32.94 -27.93
C VAL A 390 -12.48 31.91 -28.96
N GLU A 391 -12.82 32.13 -30.23
CA GLU A 391 -12.46 31.25 -31.36
C GLU A 391 -12.94 29.79 -31.23
N THR A 392 -13.92 29.54 -30.36
CA THR A 392 -14.58 28.25 -30.16
C THR A 392 -16.07 28.39 -30.45
N GLU A 393 -16.63 27.40 -31.10
CA GLU A 393 -18.06 27.28 -31.37
C GLU A 393 -18.57 25.99 -30.78
N VAL A 394 -19.74 26.06 -30.14
CA VAL A 394 -20.42 24.91 -29.55
C VAL A 394 -21.82 24.80 -30.14
N ALA A 395 -22.16 23.59 -30.59
CA ALA A 395 -23.51 23.23 -31.00
C ALA A 395 -24.04 22.15 -30.06
N ILE A 396 -25.31 22.26 -29.66
CA ILE A 396 -26.04 21.19 -28.98
C ILE A 396 -26.81 20.41 -30.04
N VAL A 397 -26.53 19.12 -30.18
CA VAL A 397 -26.92 18.34 -31.36
C VAL A 397 -27.74 17.13 -30.96
N ASP A 398 -28.81 16.86 -31.70
CA ASP A 398 -29.52 15.58 -31.62
C ASP A 398 -28.60 14.48 -32.18
N ARG A 399 -28.30 13.50 -31.35
CA ARG A 399 -27.28 12.49 -31.64
C ARG A 399 -27.60 11.64 -32.87
N ASP A 400 -28.88 11.38 -33.15
CA ASP A 400 -29.31 10.47 -34.21
C ASP A 400 -29.66 11.25 -35.48
N ALA A 401 -30.31 12.42 -35.33
CA ALA A 401 -30.69 13.26 -36.46
C ALA A 401 -29.54 14.16 -36.97
N HIS A 402 -28.48 14.34 -36.17
CA HIS A 402 -27.36 15.26 -36.45
C HIS A 402 -27.82 16.71 -36.69
N THR A 403 -28.96 17.10 -36.12
CA THR A 403 -29.52 18.46 -36.23
C THR A 403 -29.21 19.25 -34.98
N ALA A 404 -28.81 20.52 -35.15
CA ALA A 404 -28.68 21.44 -34.03
C ALA A 404 -30.03 21.63 -33.33
N LEU A 405 -30.03 21.52 -32.01
CA LEU A 405 -31.19 21.70 -31.16
C LEU A 405 -31.31 23.16 -30.71
N PRO A 406 -32.54 23.66 -30.51
CA PRO A 406 -32.76 25.00 -30.00
C PRO A 406 -32.32 25.13 -28.54
N GLU A 407 -32.07 26.37 -28.11
CA GLU A 407 -31.74 26.72 -26.73
C GLU A 407 -32.73 26.10 -25.73
N GLY A 408 -32.22 25.64 -24.58
CA GLY A 408 -33.01 24.94 -23.56
C GLY A 408 -33.30 23.46 -23.86
N SER A 409 -32.82 22.91 -24.97
CA SER A 409 -32.90 21.47 -25.27
C SER A 409 -31.60 20.75 -24.92
N VAL A 410 -31.69 19.56 -24.35
CA VAL A 410 -30.52 18.73 -24.03
C VAL A 410 -30.13 17.91 -25.25
N GLY A 411 -28.84 17.96 -25.61
CA GLY A 411 -28.26 17.18 -26.70
C GLY A 411 -26.78 16.91 -26.50
N GLU A 412 -26.16 16.25 -27.46
CA GLU A 412 -24.71 16.03 -27.47
C GLU A 412 -23.98 17.35 -27.74
N ILE A 413 -22.95 17.64 -26.93
CA ILE A 413 -22.12 18.83 -27.08
C ILE A 413 -21.12 18.57 -28.22
N TRP A 414 -21.20 19.37 -29.28
CA TRP A 414 -20.29 19.34 -30.41
C TRP A 414 -19.47 20.63 -30.45
N VAL A 415 -18.15 20.52 -30.62
CA VAL A 415 -17.21 21.64 -30.48
C VAL A 415 -16.41 21.80 -31.77
N ARG A 416 -16.21 23.03 -32.25
CA ARG A 416 -15.22 23.35 -33.30
C ARG A 416 -14.44 24.60 -32.89
N GLY A 417 -13.19 24.72 -33.31
CA GLY A 417 -12.39 25.91 -33.02
C GLY A 417 -10.90 25.67 -33.12
N THR A 418 -10.11 26.74 -32.96
CA THR A 418 -8.63 26.70 -33.05
C THR A 418 -7.97 25.88 -31.93
N SER A 419 -8.68 25.67 -30.82
CA SER A 419 -8.23 24.82 -29.71
C SER A 419 -8.55 23.33 -29.91
N VAL A 420 -9.35 22.94 -30.91
CA VAL A 420 -9.69 21.52 -31.12
C VAL A 420 -8.49 20.79 -31.71
N ALA A 421 -8.13 19.67 -31.10
CA ALA A 421 -7.04 18.82 -31.55
C ALA A 421 -7.33 18.25 -32.96
N PRO A 422 -6.32 18.05 -33.82
CA PRO A 422 -6.49 17.46 -35.15
C PRO A 422 -6.94 15.99 -35.15
N GLY A 423 -6.85 15.28 -34.03
CA GLY A 423 -7.29 13.90 -33.93
C GLY A 423 -6.50 13.03 -32.96
N TYR A 424 -6.68 11.72 -33.10
CA TYR A 424 -5.94 10.71 -32.35
C TYR A 424 -4.72 10.17 -33.11
N TRP A 425 -3.63 9.98 -32.38
CA TRP A 425 -2.38 9.42 -32.89
C TRP A 425 -2.59 8.00 -33.43
N ARG A 426 -2.23 7.78 -34.69
CA ARG A 426 -2.30 6.47 -35.39
C ARG A 426 -3.68 5.80 -35.30
N ALA A 427 -4.76 6.58 -35.23
CA ALA A 427 -6.13 6.06 -35.13
C ALA A 427 -7.10 6.82 -36.06
N PRO A 428 -6.93 6.74 -37.39
CA PRO A 428 -7.68 7.55 -38.35
C PRO A 428 -9.20 7.31 -38.31
N GLU A 429 -9.66 6.08 -38.08
CA GLU A 429 -11.09 5.77 -37.96
C GLU A 429 -11.72 6.42 -36.72
N ALA A 430 -11.04 6.34 -35.57
CA ALA A 430 -11.50 7.00 -34.35
C ALA A 430 -11.43 8.53 -34.47
N THR A 431 -10.44 9.04 -35.21
CA THR A 431 -10.34 10.47 -35.54
C THR A 431 -11.54 10.90 -36.38
N GLU A 432 -11.87 10.19 -37.44
CA GLU A 432 -13.02 10.50 -38.28
C GLU A 432 -14.34 10.44 -37.50
N GLU A 433 -14.53 9.39 -36.69
CA GLU A 433 -15.74 9.22 -35.85
C GLU A 433 -15.93 10.37 -34.85
N THR A 434 -14.83 10.86 -34.27
CA THR A 434 -14.86 11.79 -33.15
C THR A 434 -14.72 13.25 -33.59
N PHE A 435 -13.87 13.54 -34.57
CA PHE A 435 -13.53 14.89 -35.03
C PHE A 435 -14.13 15.23 -36.40
N GLY A 436 -14.63 14.25 -37.15
CA GLY A 436 -15.18 14.41 -38.52
C GLY A 436 -16.69 14.60 -38.57
N ALA A 437 -17.33 15.09 -37.50
CA ALA A 437 -18.78 15.17 -37.44
C ALA A 437 -19.33 16.40 -38.17
N PHE A 438 -20.37 16.21 -38.98
CA PHE A 438 -21.08 17.30 -39.67
C PHE A 438 -22.54 17.33 -39.24
N LEU A 439 -23.07 18.55 -39.07
CA LEU A 439 -24.50 18.76 -38.91
C LEU A 439 -25.22 18.34 -40.20
N ALA A 440 -26.50 17.97 -40.10
CA ALA A 440 -27.32 17.58 -41.25
C ALA A 440 -27.36 18.65 -42.37
N GLY A 441 -27.14 19.92 -42.02
CA GLY A 441 -27.01 21.04 -42.97
C GLY A 441 -25.66 21.16 -43.69
N GLY A 442 -24.69 20.28 -43.39
CA GLY A 442 -23.35 20.26 -43.98
C GLY A 442 -22.30 21.12 -43.26
N GLU A 443 -22.64 21.73 -42.13
CA GLU A 443 -21.70 22.51 -41.33
C GLU A 443 -20.81 21.61 -40.47
N GLY A 444 -19.50 21.87 -40.45
CA GLY A 444 -18.49 21.08 -39.74
C GLY A 444 -17.08 21.26 -40.35
N PRO A 445 -16.10 20.45 -39.95
CA PRO A 445 -16.25 19.33 -39.02
C PRO A 445 -16.27 19.79 -37.54
N TYR A 446 -16.97 19.02 -36.70
CA TYR A 446 -17.05 19.19 -35.25
C TYR A 446 -16.43 18.00 -34.53
N LEU A 447 -15.81 18.29 -33.39
CA LEU A 447 -15.51 17.34 -32.32
C LEU A 447 -16.79 16.96 -31.58
N ARG A 448 -17.13 15.68 -31.57
CA ARG A 448 -18.17 15.09 -30.70
C ARG A 448 -17.57 14.79 -29.34
N THR A 449 -18.01 15.50 -28.30
CA THR A 449 -17.45 15.28 -26.95
C THR A 449 -18.00 14.00 -26.31
N GLY A 450 -19.16 13.53 -26.75
CA GLY A 450 -19.92 12.45 -26.10
C GLY A 450 -20.58 12.87 -24.78
N ASP A 451 -20.42 14.12 -24.37
CA ASP A 451 -21.08 14.71 -23.22
C ASP A 451 -22.41 15.34 -23.64
N LEU A 452 -23.38 15.31 -22.72
CA LEU A 452 -24.68 15.91 -22.91
C LEU A 452 -24.71 17.27 -22.21
N GLY A 453 -25.32 18.25 -22.86
CA GLY A 453 -25.44 19.58 -22.32
C GLY A 453 -26.56 20.37 -22.97
N VAL A 454 -26.70 21.59 -22.49
CA VAL A 454 -27.67 22.57 -22.97
C VAL A 454 -27.03 23.95 -22.94
N MET A 455 -27.34 24.76 -23.94
CA MET A 455 -27.05 26.19 -23.92
C MET A 455 -28.25 26.93 -23.34
N MET A 456 -27.98 27.86 -22.42
CA MET A 456 -28.99 28.77 -21.84
C MET A 456 -28.33 30.10 -21.47
N ASP A 457 -28.95 31.23 -21.86
CA ASP A 457 -28.48 32.57 -21.54
C ASP A 457 -27.00 32.82 -21.94
N GLY A 458 -26.55 32.19 -23.02
CA GLY A 458 -25.16 32.27 -23.50
C GLY A 458 -24.14 31.38 -22.75
N GLU A 459 -24.60 30.57 -21.78
CA GLU A 459 -23.74 29.68 -20.99
C GLU A 459 -24.02 28.20 -21.26
N LEU A 460 -22.98 27.38 -21.08
CA LEU A 460 -23.05 25.93 -21.22
C LEU A 460 -23.36 25.27 -19.87
N PHE A 461 -24.34 24.38 -19.84
CA PHE A 461 -24.66 23.54 -18.68
C PHE A 461 -24.49 22.07 -19.06
N VAL A 462 -23.54 21.39 -18.43
CA VAL A 462 -23.30 19.96 -18.64
C VAL A 462 -24.30 19.15 -17.83
N THR A 463 -25.01 18.23 -18.48
CA THR A 463 -26.09 17.43 -17.86
C THR A 463 -25.71 15.96 -17.66
N GLY A 464 -24.73 15.44 -18.39
CA GLY A 464 -24.27 14.07 -18.23
C GLY A 464 -23.43 13.58 -19.39
N ARG A 465 -23.35 12.26 -19.56
CA ARG A 465 -22.59 11.60 -20.64
C ARG A 465 -23.49 10.66 -21.43
N ALA A 466 -23.46 10.75 -22.76
CA ALA A 466 -24.39 10.01 -23.61
C ALA A 466 -24.27 8.48 -23.48
N LYS A 467 -23.06 7.96 -23.22
CA LYS A 467 -22.82 6.51 -23.06
C LYS A 467 -23.20 5.97 -21.68
N ASP A 468 -23.35 6.84 -20.69
CA ASP A 468 -23.67 6.44 -19.30
C ASP A 468 -25.17 6.65 -19.00
N LEU A 469 -25.91 7.29 -19.91
CA LEU A 469 -27.35 7.56 -19.75
C LEU A 469 -28.13 6.25 -19.59
N MET A 470 -28.90 6.15 -18.49
CA MET A 470 -29.80 5.02 -18.27
C MET A 470 -31.20 5.41 -18.73
N ILE A 471 -31.92 4.53 -19.43
CA ILE A 471 -33.27 4.82 -19.90
C ILE A 471 -34.22 3.81 -19.25
N PHE A 472 -35.13 4.30 -18.41
CA PHE A 472 -36.13 3.44 -17.76
C PHE A 472 -37.53 3.90 -18.17
N ARG A 473 -38.27 3.02 -18.86
CA ARG A 473 -39.65 3.30 -19.33
C ARG A 473 -39.75 4.59 -20.15
N GLY A 474 -38.74 4.88 -20.98
CA GLY A 474 -38.68 6.06 -21.83
C GLY A 474 -38.29 7.36 -21.12
N ARG A 475 -37.87 7.30 -19.85
CA ARG A 475 -37.32 8.45 -19.08
C ARG A 475 -35.80 8.33 -19.01
N ASN A 476 -35.10 9.43 -19.30
CA ASN A 476 -33.65 9.51 -19.13
C ASN A 476 -33.31 9.65 -17.66
N VAL A 477 -32.40 8.81 -17.16
CA VAL A 477 -31.94 8.82 -15.77
C VAL A 477 -30.43 8.91 -15.78
N TYR A 478 -29.92 9.95 -15.14
CA TYR A 478 -28.50 10.22 -15.08
C TYR A 478 -27.88 9.51 -13.87
N PRO A 479 -26.86 8.64 -14.06
CA PRO A 479 -26.26 7.89 -12.96
C PRO A 479 -25.75 8.75 -11.80
N GLN A 480 -25.17 9.91 -12.10
CA GLN A 480 -24.62 10.80 -11.08
C GLN A 480 -25.68 11.31 -10.10
N ASP A 481 -26.93 11.48 -10.55
CA ASP A 481 -28.02 11.92 -9.67
C ASP A 481 -28.41 10.80 -8.70
N VAL A 482 -28.43 9.55 -9.17
CA VAL A 482 -28.67 8.38 -8.33
C VAL A 482 -27.53 8.21 -7.32
N GLU A 483 -26.28 8.38 -7.75
CA GLU A 483 -25.08 8.29 -6.91
C GLU A 483 -25.08 9.38 -5.82
N ALA A 484 -25.48 10.61 -6.15
CA ALA A 484 -25.62 11.72 -5.19
C ALA A 484 -26.72 11.44 -4.15
N THR A 485 -27.85 10.86 -4.54
CA THR A 485 -28.88 10.43 -3.58
C THR A 485 -28.38 9.29 -2.69
N CYS A 486 -27.58 8.36 -3.21
CA CYS A 486 -27.02 7.27 -2.40
C CYS A 486 -26.06 7.78 -1.32
N SER A 487 -25.18 8.72 -1.66
CA SER A 487 -24.16 9.25 -0.73
C SER A 487 -24.76 9.99 0.47
N THR A 488 -25.99 10.51 0.33
CA THR A 488 -26.72 11.22 1.39
C THR A 488 -27.77 10.36 2.08
N SER A 489 -27.95 9.10 1.66
CA SER A 489 -29.04 8.25 2.15
C SER A 489 -28.84 7.71 3.56
N HIS A 490 -27.60 7.68 4.07
CA HIS A 490 -27.27 7.19 5.41
C HIS A 490 -26.02 7.92 5.95
N PRO A 491 -25.94 8.27 7.25
CA PRO A 491 -24.80 9.01 7.81
C PRO A 491 -23.43 8.33 7.60
N GLY A 492 -23.42 7.00 7.61
CA GLY A 492 -22.23 6.19 7.33
C GLY A 492 -21.81 6.12 5.86
N LEU A 493 -22.52 6.78 4.94
CA LEU A 493 -22.19 6.79 3.50
C LEU A 493 -21.62 8.13 3.01
N ALA A 494 -21.40 9.09 3.91
CA ALA A 494 -20.68 10.30 3.58
C ALA A 494 -19.25 9.95 3.13
N ALA A 495 -18.81 10.53 2.01
CA ALA A 495 -17.45 10.39 1.45
C ALA A 495 -17.03 8.97 1.00
N VAL A 496 -17.97 8.05 0.76
CA VAL A 496 -17.71 6.74 0.12
C VAL A 496 -18.30 6.68 -1.29
N ARG A 497 -17.68 5.90 -2.17
CA ARG A 497 -18.00 5.91 -3.61
C ARG A 497 -19.26 5.08 -3.90
N THR A 498 -19.98 5.50 -4.92
CA THR A 498 -21.15 4.78 -5.46
C THR A 498 -21.02 4.70 -6.98
N ALA A 499 -21.42 3.57 -7.55
CA ALA A 499 -21.61 3.42 -8.98
C ALA A 499 -23.04 2.98 -9.26
N ALA A 500 -23.77 3.78 -10.04
CA ALA A 500 -25.10 3.42 -10.55
C ALA A 500 -25.00 3.10 -12.04
N PHE A 501 -25.66 2.02 -12.48
CA PHE A 501 -25.72 1.65 -13.89
C PHE A 501 -26.91 0.72 -14.18
N SER A 502 -27.35 0.66 -15.44
CA SER A 502 -28.38 -0.28 -15.87
C SER A 502 -27.78 -1.64 -16.25
N VAL A 503 -28.52 -2.73 -16.04
CA VAL A 503 -28.26 -4.06 -16.59
C VAL A 503 -29.55 -4.64 -17.14
N GLU A 504 -29.46 -5.42 -18.21
CA GLU A 504 -30.62 -6.11 -18.80
C GLU A 504 -30.95 -7.36 -17.96
N VAL A 505 -32.17 -7.44 -17.46
CA VAL A 505 -32.72 -8.57 -16.70
C VAL A 505 -34.08 -8.92 -17.32
N ASP A 506 -34.25 -10.17 -17.74
CA ASP A 506 -35.48 -10.65 -18.39
C ASP A 506 -35.94 -9.81 -19.61
N GLY A 507 -34.99 -9.18 -20.31
CA GLY A 507 -35.26 -8.32 -21.48
C GLY A 507 -35.69 -6.89 -21.13
N GLU A 508 -35.65 -6.49 -19.86
CA GLU A 508 -35.88 -5.11 -19.41
C GLU A 508 -34.63 -4.51 -18.73
N ASP A 509 -34.38 -3.22 -18.97
CA ASP A 509 -33.32 -2.49 -18.26
C ASP A 509 -33.68 -2.32 -16.78
N SER A 510 -32.77 -2.75 -15.91
CA SER A 510 -32.91 -2.73 -14.45
C SER A 510 -31.75 -1.98 -13.77
N LEU A 511 -32.04 -1.21 -12.72
CA LEU A 511 -31.05 -0.40 -11.99
C LEU A 511 -30.22 -1.25 -11.01
N VAL A 512 -28.90 -1.17 -11.09
CA VAL A 512 -27.96 -1.74 -10.10
C VAL A 512 -27.17 -0.64 -9.43
N ILE A 513 -26.99 -0.75 -8.12
CA ILE A 513 -26.19 0.16 -7.30
C ILE A 513 -25.07 -0.64 -6.65
N VAL A 514 -23.83 -0.23 -6.86
CA VAL A 514 -22.67 -0.73 -6.11
C VAL A 514 -22.22 0.39 -5.18
N GLN A 515 -22.25 0.12 -3.87
CA GLN A 515 -22.02 1.11 -2.82
C GLN A 515 -20.81 0.71 -1.97
N GLU A 516 -19.79 1.57 -1.90
CA GLU A 516 -18.74 1.39 -0.91
C GLU A 516 -19.27 1.69 0.51
N ILE A 517 -18.79 0.91 1.49
CA ILE A 517 -19.00 1.16 2.92
C ILE A 517 -17.69 1.64 3.55
N PRO A 518 -17.71 2.44 4.63
CA PRO A 518 -16.52 3.06 5.21
C PRO A 518 -15.60 2.08 5.97
N ARG A 519 -16.04 0.84 6.18
CA ARG A 519 -15.30 -0.21 6.90
C ARG A 519 -15.25 -1.47 6.06
N THR A 520 -14.20 -2.28 6.23
CA THR A 520 -14.01 -3.53 5.48
C THR A 520 -14.99 -4.64 5.89
N ARG A 521 -15.63 -4.52 7.06
CA ARG A 521 -16.73 -5.36 7.53
C ARG A 521 -17.76 -4.50 8.23
N VAL A 522 -19.03 -4.80 7.99
CA VAL A 522 -20.21 -4.18 8.60
C VAL A 522 -21.09 -5.34 9.08
N GLY A 523 -21.70 -5.21 10.26
CA GLY A 523 -22.59 -6.25 10.80
C GLY A 523 -23.82 -6.47 9.92
N ALA A 524 -24.43 -7.65 9.96
CA ALA A 524 -25.58 -7.97 9.11
C ALA A 524 -26.75 -6.97 9.26
N ASP A 525 -27.01 -6.52 10.48
CA ASP A 525 -28.09 -5.56 10.78
C ASP A 525 -27.80 -4.16 10.24
N GLU A 526 -26.55 -3.69 10.36
CA GLU A 526 -26.11 -2.39 9.84
C GLU A 526 -26.08 -2.39 8.31
N ALA A 527 -25.64 -3.48 7.70
CA ALA A 527 -25.70 -3.66 6.24
C ALA A 527 -27.14 -3.65 5.72
N ALA A 528 -28.05 -4.34 6.40
CA ALA A 528 -29.48 -4.32 6.06
C ALA A 528 -30.07 -2.90 6.20
N ALA A 529 -29.70 -2.15 7.23
CA ALA A 529 -30.13 -0.77 7.43
C ALA A 529 -29.64 0.17 6.31
N ILE A 530 -28.36 0.03 5.89
CA ILE A 530 -27.78 0.79 4.78
C ILE A 530 -28.52 0.49 3.46
N VAL A 531 -28.72 -0.80 3.14
CA VAL A 531 -29.45 -1.22 1.92
C VAL A 531 -30.89 -0.69 1.92
N ALA A 532 -31.58 -0.78 3.06
CA ALA A 532 -32.93 -0.27 3.20
C ALA A 532 -33.01 1.26 3.03
N ALA A 533 -32.04 2.00 3.58
CA ALA A 533 -31.96 3.45 3.45
C ALA A 533 -31.74 3.90 1.99
N ILE A 534 -30.78 3.28 1.29
CA ILE A 534 -30.53 3.52 -0.14
C ILE A 534 -31.79 3.22 -0.96
N ARG A 535 -32.38 2.03 -0.77
CA ARG A 535 -33.57 1.60 -1.52
C ARG A 535 -34.74 2.56 -1.32
N ARG A 536 -34.98 3.01 -0.09
CA ARG A 536 -36.02 4.00 0.23
C ARG A 536 -35.77 5.33 -0.47
N ARG A 537 -34.58 5.91 -0.30
CA ARG A 537 -34.25 7.24 -0.86
C ARG A 537 -34.25 7.27 -2.38
N VAL A 538 -33.70 6.23 -3.02
CA VAL A 538 -33.72 6.11 -4.49
C VAL A 538 -35.15 5.99 -5.01
N SER A 539 -36.00 5.22 -4.33
CA SER A 539 -37.42 5.13 -4.69
C SER A 539 -38.18 6.44 -4.50
N GLU A 540 -37.94 7.16 -3.41
CA GLU A 540 -38.61 8.43 -3.10
C GLU A 540 -38.22 9.53 -4.08
N GLU A 541 -36.93 9.67 -4.41
CA GLU A 541 -36.42 10.78 -5.22
C GLU A 541 -36.40 10.52 -6.72
N HIS A 542 -36.18 9.27 -7.14
CA HIS A 542 -36.05 8.91 -8.56
C HIS A 542 -37.23 8.10 -9.09
N GLN A 543 -38.15 7.67 -8.23
CA GLN A 543 -39.27 6.80 -8.61
C GLN A 543 -38.82 5.49 -9.28
N LEU A 544 -37.62 5.00 -8.92
CA LEU A 544 -37.01 3.77 -9.42
C LEU A 544 -36.86 2.75 -8.29
N GLN A 545 -36.99 1.47 -8.63
CA GLN A 545 -36.61 0.37 -7.76
C GLN A 545 -35.24 -0.15 -8.19
N ALA A 546 -34.28 -0.18 -7.26
CA ALA A 546 -33.00 -0.84 -7.50
C ALA A 546 -33.22 -2.36 -7.52
N HIS A 547 -32.85 -3.00 -8.64
CA HIS A 547 -32.87 -4.45 -8.79
C HIS A 547 -31.86 -5.12 -7.86
N ASP A 548 -30.65 -4.57 -7.78
CA ASP A 548 -29.63 -5.02 -6.83
C ASP A 548 -28.88 -3.84 -6.18
N ILE A 549 -28.48 -4.03 -4.92
CA ILE A 549 -27.67 -3.09 -4.13
C ILE A 549 -26.53 -3.89 -3.51
N VAL A 550 -25.32 -3.73 -4.06
CA VAL A 550 -24.13 -4.46 -3.63
C VAL A 550 -23.27 -3.56 -2.74
N LEU A 551 -23.17 -3.90 -1.45
CA LEU A 551 -22.23 -3.23 -0.55
C LEU A 551 -20.83 -3.82 -0.75
N VAL A 552 -19.83 -2.97 -1.02
CA VAL A 552 -18.44 -3.39 -1.19
C VAL A 552 -17.52 -2.70 -0.19
N PRO A 553 -16.42 -3.33 0.27
CA PRO A 553 -15.43 -2.67 1.11
C PRO A 553 -14.91 -1.35 0.50
N PRO A 554 -14.30 -0.46 1.31
CA PRO A 554 -13.72 0.78 0.79
C PRO A 554 -12.75 0.53 -0.35
N ARG A 555 -12.75 1.42 -1.36
CA ARG A 555 -11.82 1.43 -2.51
C ARG A 555 -11.92 0.20 -3.42
N LYS A 556 -13.10 -0.41 -3.53
CA LYS A 556 -13.37 -1.55 -4.42
C LYS A 556 -14.10 -1.18 -5.70
N ILE A 557 -14.70 0.01 -5.78
CA ILE A 557 -15.24 0.54 -7.03
C ILE A 557 -14.07 1.08 -7.87
N PRO A 558 -13.85 0.58 -9.11
CA PRO A 558 -12.81 1.08 -9.99
C PRO A 558 -12.94 2.59 -10.25
N THR A 559 -11.82 3.30 -10.22
CA THR A 559 -11.75 4.73 -10.55
C THR A 559 -10.68 5.03 -11.59
N THR A 560 -10.80 6.15 -12.29
CA THR A 560 -9.75 6.73 -13.12
C THR A 560 -8.57 7.19 -12.25
N SER A 561 -7.45 7.54 -12.88
CA SER A 561 -6.30 8.16 -12.17
C SER A 561 -6.62 9.51 -11.55
N SER A 562 -7.70 10.17 -11.98
CA SER A 562 -8.23 11.41 -11.38
C SER A 562 -9.27 11.16 -10.27
N GLY A 563 -9.55 9.89 -9.93
CA GLY A 563 -10.47 9.52 -8.86
C GLY A 563 -11.94 9.36 -9.27
N LYS A 564 -12.29 9.58 -10.55
CA LYS A 564 -13.67 9.42 -11.05
C LYS A 564 -14.09 7.96 -11.11
N VAL A 565 -15.32 7.65 -10.74
CA VAL A 565 -15.90 6.30 -10.83
C VAL A 565 -15.91 5.80 -12.28
N GLN A 566 -15.37 4.60 -12.52
CA GLN A 566 -15.45 3.91 -13.81
C GLN A 566 -16.66 2.98 -13.83
N ARG A 567 -17.84 3.54 -14.15
CA ARG A 567 -19.13 2.81 -14.14
C ARG A 567 -19.10 1.56 -15.02
N SER A 568 -18.56 1.66 -16.24
CA SER A 568 -18.46 0.52 -17.15
C SER A 568 -17.59 -0.62 -16.62
N ALA A 569 -16.46 -0.30 -15.97
CA ALA A 569 -15.60 -1.30 -15.34
C ALA A 569 -16.29 -1.94 -14.12
N THR A 570 -17.01 -1.14 -13.35
CA THR A 570 -17.81 -1.64 -12.20
C THR A 570 -18.94 -2.56 -12.68
N LYS A 571 -19.64 -2.20 -13.76
CA LYS A 571 -20.66 -3.00 -14.43
C LYS A 571 -20.11 -4.32 -14.97
N ALA A 572 -18.91 -4.32 -15.53
CA ALA A 572 -18.22 -5.54 -15.96
C ALA A 572 -17.92 -6.47 -14.78
N LEU A 573 -17.31 -5.94 -13.71
CA LEU A 573 -17.03 -6.70 -12.49
C LEU A 573 -18.31 -7.28 -11.84
N TYR A 574 -19.41 -6.52 -11.86
CA TYR A 574 -20.70 -6.99 -11.38
C TYR A 574 -21.21 -8.19 -12.19
N ARG A 575 -21.19 -8.09 -13.53
CA ARG A 575 -21.66 -9.17 -14.44
C ARG A 575 -20.82 -10.43 -14.35
N GLU A 576 -19.51 -10.29 -14.15
CA GLU A 576 -18.55 -11.39 -14.03
C GLU A 576 -18.54 -12.02 -12.62
N GLY A 577 -19.27 -11.45 -11.66
CA GLY A 577 -19.26 -11.89 -10.25
C GLY A 577 -17.95 -11.56 -9.51
N GLY A 578 -17.10 -10.70 -10.08
CA GLY A 578 -15.78 -10.33 -9.58
C GLY A 578 -15.76 -9.21 -8.54
N LEU A 579 -16.93 -8.73 -8.07
CA LEU A 579 -16.99 -7.75 -6.97
C LEU A 579 -16.65 -8.43 -5.64
N PRO A 580 -15.60 -7.99 -4.91
CA PRO A 580 -15.21 -8.59 -3.65
C PRO A 580 -16.14 -8.11 -2.54
N ALA A 581 -17.28 -8.78 -2.36
CA ALA A 581 -18.12 -8.54 -1.21
C ALA A 581 -18.98 -9.73 -0.84
N ALA A 582 -19.21 -9.84 0.47
CA ALA A 582 -20.35 -10.54 1.01
C ALA A 582 -21.61 -10.05 0.30
N ARG A 583 -22.16 -10.86 -0.61
CA ARG A 583 -23.56 -10.74 -1.01
C ARG A 583 -24.39 -10.97 0.24
N ILE A 584 -24.65 -9.92 1.02
CA ILE A 584 -25.68 -9.95 2.06
C ILE A 584 -26.99 -9.94 1.28
N THR A 585 -27.40 -11.11 0.80
CA THR A 585 -28.70 -11.30 0.18
C THR A 585 -29.73 -11.21 1.29
N PRO A 586 -30.67 -10.24 1.26
CA PRO A 586 -31.78 -10.25 2.19
C PRO A 586 -32.59 -11.53 1.95
N ALA A 587 -32.92 -12.24 3.03
CA ALA A 587 -33.88 -13.33 2.96
C ALA A 587 -35.18 -12.83 2.31
N ALA A 588 -35.69 -13.60 1.35
CA ALA A 588 -36.94 -13.31 0.64
C ALA A 588 -38.06 -12.97 1.63
N THR A 589 -38.60 -11.76 1.55
CA THR A 589 -39.81 -11.38 2.29
C THR A 589 -41.03 -11.94 1.55
N PRO A 590 -41.97 -12.64 2.20
CA PRO A 590 -43.20 -13.10 1.56
C PRO A 590 -44.07 -11.91 1.16
N ALA A 591 -44.82 -12.05 0.06
CA ALA A 591 -45.75 -11.05 -0.44
C ALA A 591 -46.78 -10.62 0.64
N PRO A 592 -47.11 -9.32 0.75
CA PRO A 592 -48.11 -8.85 1.71
C PRO A 592 -49.55 -9.15 1.22
N PRO A 593 -50.48 -9.51 2.12
CA PRO A 593 -51.90 -9.57 1.79
C PRO A 593 -52.52 -8.16 1.76
N ALA A 594 -53.62 -8.04 1.02
CA ALA A 594 -54.34 -6.81 0.72
C ALA A 594 -55.19 -6.25 1.87
N ALA A 595 -55.42 -4.92 1.80
CA ALA A 595 -56.38 -4.08 2.53
C ALA A 595 -56.03 -3.80 4.02
N GLU A 596 -56.22 -2.61 4.61
CA GLU A 596 -57.25 -1.58 4.42
C GLU A 596 -56.81 -0.25 5.09
N ALA A 597 -57.30 0.89 4.59
CA ALA A 597 -57.01 2.23 5.16
C ALA A 597 -57.80 2.51 6.45
N PRO A 598 -57.27 3.36 7.36
CA PRO A 598 -58.07 4.52 7.76
C PRO A 598 -57.29 5.83 8.04
N LYS A 599 -57.82 6.90 7.45
CA LYS A 599 -58.03 8.31 7.89
C LYS A 599 -57.13 8.97 8.95
N ALA A 600 -56.70 10.18 8.57
CA ALA A 600 -56.28 11.31 9.42
C ALA A 600 -57.37 11.75 10.44
N PRO A 601 -57.02 12.46 11.53
CA PRO A 601 -57.04 13.93 11.43
C PRO A 601 -56.02 14.72 12.30
N GLU A 602 -55.82 15.97 11.87
CA GLU A 602 -55.64 17.21 12.66
C GLU A 602 -54.34 17.53 13.43
N ALA A 603 -53.66 18.57 12.95
CA ALA A 603 -52.98 19.58 13.79
C ALA A 603 -54.04 20.59 14.30
N PRO A 604 -53.81 21.34 15.42
CA PRO A 604 -53.10 22.62 15.25
C PRO A 604 -52.39 23.24 16.49
N LYS A 605 -51.56 24.27 16.18
CA LYS A 605 -51.31 25.55 16.90
C LYS A 605 -50.23 25.66 18.02
N SER A 606 -49.08 26.22 17.60
CA SER A 606 -48.52 27.57 17.92
C SER A 606 -48.79 28.27 19.26
N SER A 607 -47.70 28.77 19.88
CA SER A 607 -47.49 30.15 20.40
C SER A 607 -46.09 30.22 21.06
N GLU A 608 -45.09 30.90 20.48
CA GLU A 608 -44.73 32.32 20.64
C GLU A 608 -43.98 32.68 21.95
N GLU A 609 -42.75 33.22 21.79
CA GLU A 609 -42.18 34.47 22.34
C GLU A 609 -40.65 34.35 22.58
N ARG A 610 -39.82 35.08 21.81
CA ARG A 610 -39.18 36.41 22.08
C ARG A 610 -38.07 36.36 23.16
N ALA A 611 -36.92 37.02 23.09
CA ALA A 611 -36.30 37.93 22.11
C ALA A 611 -34.82 38.23 22.49
N ALA A 612 -34.07 38.74 21.49
CA ALA A 612 -33.05 39.80 21.52
C ALA A 612 -31.64 39.62 22.14
N ALA A 613 -30.65 39.95 21.30
CA ALA A 613 -29.27 40.36 21.62
C ALA A 613 -29.20 41.80 22.20
N PRO A 614 -28.03 42.23 22.74
CA PRO A 614 -27.15 43.11 21.96
C PRO A 614 -25.63 42.90 22.21
N ALA A 615 -24.83 43.71 21.52
CA ALA A 615 -23.42 43.56 21.19
C ALA A 615 -22.40 44.32 22.08
N ALA A 616 -21.13 43.93 21.89
CA ALA A 616 -19.86 44.67 21.94
C ALA A 616 -19.24 45.12 23.28
N GLU A 617 -18.02 44.60 23.57
CA GLU A 617 -16.82 45.40 23.88
C GLU A 617 -15.54 44.52 23.95
N ALA A 618 -14.43 45.05 23.42
CA ALA A 618 -13.03 44.66 23.64
C ALA A 618 -12.20 45.98 23.69
N PRO A 619 -10.91 46.05 24.10
CA PRO A 619 -9.99 45.04 24.62
C PRO A 619 -9.16 45.48 25.87
N ALA A 620 -8.37 44.57 26.46
CA ALA A 620 -7.14 44.92 27.20
C ALA A 620 -6.12 43.75 27.20
N THR A 621 -4.95 43.98 26.58
CA THR A 621 -3.66 43.28 26.76
C THR A 621 -2.97 43.75 28.07
N PRO A 622 -1.84 43.20 28.60
CA PRO A 622 -0.88 42.23 28.04
C PRO A 622 -0.36 41.15 29.04
N ALA A 623 0.30 40.08 28.54
CA ALA A 623 1.53 39.53 29.12
C ALA A 623 2.11 38.39 28.26
N ALA A 624 3.44 38.37 28.13
CA ALA A 624 4.21 37.42 27.34
C ALA A 624 4.90 36.34 28.21
N ALA A 625 5.33 35.28 27.51
CA ALA A 625 6.33 34.23 27.81
C ALA A 625 5.80 32.86 28.30
N PRO A 626 6.48 31.71 28.06
CA PRO A 626 7.80 31.49 27.41
C PRO A 626 7.86 30.38 26.31
N ARG A 627 9.04 30.25 25.65
CA ARG A 627 9.43 29.12 24.77
C ARG A 627 9.49 27.80 25.56
N PRO A 628 9.12 26.61 25.01
CA PRO A 628 9.39 25.35 25.69
C PRO A 628 10.80 24.83 25.39
N SER A 629 11.57 24.68 26.47
CA SER A 629 12.75 23.84 26.59
C SER A 629 12.36 22.38 26.89
N GLY A 630 12.98 21.44 26.18
CA GLY A 630 13.15 20.00 26.45
C GLY A 630 12.31 19.29 27.53
N ASP A 631 11.06 18.96 27.23
CA ASP A 631 10.32 17.89 27.91
C ASP A 631 10.51 16.58 27.10
N ARG A 632 11.12 15.57 27.73
CA ARG A 632 11.46 14.26 27.12
C ARG A 632 10.64 13.11 27.72
N SER A 633 9.52 13.42 28.36
CA SER A 633 8.59 12.41 28.87
C SER A 633 7.94 11.59 27.75
N ALA A 634 7.47 10.39 28.07
CA ALA A 634 6.75 9.53 27.10
C ALA A 634 5.56 10.26 26.45
N ALA A 635 4.84 11.09 27.20
CA ALA A 635 3.75 11.89 26.67
C ALA A 635 4.21 12.99 25.70
N ALA A 636 5.36 13.62 25.95
CA ALA A 636 5.93 14.62 25.05
C ALA A 636 6.43 13.99 23.74
N ILE A 637 7.08 12.82 23.82
CA ILE A 637 7.54 12.06 22.65
C ILE A 637 6.35 11.47 21.89
N GLU A 638 5.29 11.02 22.58
CA GLU A 638 4.06 10.50 21.96
C GLU A 638 3.33 11.61 21.23
N ASN A 639 3.20 12.77 21.85
CA ASN A 639 2.62 13.93 21.20
C ASN A 639 3.46 14.36 19.99
N GLN A 640 4.79 14.26 20.07
CA GLN A 640 5.66 14.53 18.94
C GLN A 640 5.50 13.52 17.80
N PHE A 641 5.37 12.22 18.11
CA PHE A 641 5.02 11.21 17.10
C PHE A 641 3.63 11.46 16.51
N ARG A 642 2.62 11.80 17.32
CA ARG A 642 1.28 12.16 16.81
C ARG A 642 1.36 13.35 15.87
N ILE A 643 2.15 14.38 16.21
CA ILE A 643 2.37 15.56 15.37
C ILE A 643 3.07 15.18 14.07
N LEU A 644 4.11 14.34 14.14
CA LEU A 644 4.86 13.91 12.96
C LEU A 644 4.03 12.99 12.05
N ILE A 645 3.22 12.09 12.61
CA ILE A 645 2.34 11.16 11.85
C ILE A 645 1.08 11.87 11.35
N ALA A 646 0.45 12.73 12.15
CA ALA A 646 -0.64 13.61 11.72
C ALA A 646 -0.18 14.45 10.53
N ARG A 647 1.03 15.01 10.60
CA ARG A 647 1.67 15.73 9.48
C ARG A 647 2.03 14.87 8.29
N GLN A 648 2.11 13.56 8.42
CA GLN A 648 2.57 12.65 7.37
C GLN A 648 1.44 11.83 6.74
N ALA A 649 0.31 11.75 7.44
CA ALA A 649 -0.90 11.01 7.09
C ALA A 649 -2.17 11.86 6.98
N HIS A 650 -2.11 13.11 7.45
CA HIS A 650 -3.12 14.17 7.25
C HIS A 650 -4.44 13.89 7.91
N LEU A 651 -4.25 13.58 9.18
CA LEU A 651 -5.24 13.44 10.21
C LEU A 651 -4.99 14.55 11.22
N ASP A 652 -6.03 14.96 11.95
CA ASP A 652 -5.85 15.81 13.10
C ASP A 652 -4.98 15.10 14.17
N VAL A 653 -4.19 15.83 14.97
CA VAL A 653 -3.34 15.22 16.03
C VAL A 653 -4.21 14.42 17.01
N SER A 654 -5.45 14.86 17.22
CA SER A 654 -6.47 14.18 18.03
C SER A 654 -7.04 12.91 17.39
N GLU A 655 -7.01 12.81 16.06
CA GLU A 655 -7.45 11.66 15.23
C GLU A 655 -6.35 10.62 14.99
N VAL A 656 -5.09 10.97 15.25
CA VAL A 656 -4.00 9.98 15.35
C VAL A 656 -4.24 9.17 16.61
N ASP A 657 -4.93 8.06 16.42
CA ASP A 657 -5.05 6.98 17.39
C ASP A 657 -3.65 6.39 17.62
N VAL A 658 -3.11 6.70 18.80
CA VAL A 658 -1.76 6.32 19.19
C VAL A 658 -1.55 4.81 19.25
N ARG A 659 -2.64 4.03 19.21
CA ARG A 659 -2.66 2.56 19.21
C ARG A 659 -2.81 1.95 17.81
N GLN A 660 -3.03 2.75 16.76
CA GLN A 660 -3.06 2.24 15.40
C GLN A 660 -1.65 2.11 14.79
N PRO A 661 -1.42 1.11 13.91
CA PRO A 661 -0.07 0.87 13.41
C PRO A 661 0.40 1.92 12.41
N PHE A 662 1.69 2.27 12.37
CA PHE A 662 2.26 3.34 11.53
C PHE A 662 1.83 3.31 10.05
N THR A 663 1.62 2.13 9.46
CA THR A 663 1.22 2.05 8.05
C THR A 663 -0.28 2.24 7.82
N SER A 664 -1.13 2.26 8.87
CA SER A 664 -2.58 2.59 8.77
C SER A 664 -2.79 3.97 8.15
N TYR A 665 -1.78 4.79 8.38
CA TYR A 665 -1.57 6.17 7.99
C TYR A 665 -0.82 6.35 6.66
N GLY A 666 -0.42 5.26 5.99
CA GLY A 666 0.17 5.31 4.65
C GLY A 666 1.69 5.53 4.61
N LEU A 667 2.38 5.33 5.74
CA LEU A 667 3.84 5.47 5.86
C LEU A 667 4.59 4.34 5.11
N ASP A 668 5.48 4.70 4.18
CA ASP A 668 6.37 3.79 3.42
C ASP A 668 7.84 3.82 3.91
N SER A 669 8.74 3.04 3.29
CA SER A 669 10.11 2.78 3.81
C SER A 669 11.00 4.02 3.79
N ILE A 670 10.66 5.03 2.97
CA ILE A 670 11.36 6.31 2.88
C ILE A 670 10.80 7.29 3.90
N GLN A 671 9.47 7.30 4.08
CA GLN A 671 8.77 8.14 5.04
C GLN A 671 9.10 7.81 6.50
N ALA A 672 9.46 6.57 6.77
CA ALA A 672 9.90 6.08 8.07
C ALA A 672 11.30 6.50 8.49
N VAL A 673 12.24 6.48 7.54
CA VAL A 673 13.58 7.02 7.70
C VAL A 673 13.50 8.52 7.93
N ALA A 674 12.60 9.22 7.23
CA ALA A 674 12.32 10.63 7.46
C ALA A 674 11.65 10.91 8.84
N LEU A 675 10.77 10.02 9.31
CA LEU A 675 10.16 10.09 10.64
C LEU A 675 11.22 9.93 11.76
N ALA A 676 12.11 8.94 11.62
CA ALA A 676 13.22 8.70 12.53
C ALA A 676 14.28 9.81 12.48
N GLY A 677 14.56 10.37 11.30
CA GLY A 677 15.42 11.53 11.12
C GLY A 677 14.86 12.80 11.77
N ALA A 678 13.57 13.10 11.56
CA ALA A 678 12.90 14.24 12.20
C ALA A 678 12.82 14.10 13.74
N LEU A 679 12.69 12.86 14.25
CA LEU A 679 12.79 12.57 15.69
C LEU A 679 14.23 12.65 16.21
N THR A 680 15.22 12.24 15.43
CA THR A 680 16.66 12.41 15.72
C THR A 680 17.01 13.88 15.88
N ASP A 681 16.55 14.70 14.93
CA ASP A 681 16.78 16.15 14.91
C ASP A 681 16.08 16.85 16.08
N TRP A 682 14.85 16.42 16.41
CA TRP A 682 14.10 16.98 17.53
C TRP A 682 14.67 16.58 18.90
N LEU A 683 15.16 15.34 19.07
CA LEU A 683 15.74 14.85 20.32
C LEU A 683 17.23 15.22 20.49
N GLY A 684 17.92 15.56 19.39
CA GLY A 684 19.36 15.78 19.35
C GLY A 684 20.16 14.51 19.64
N ARG A 685 19.61 13.34 19.35
CA ARG A 685 20.19 12.01 19.59
C ARG A 685 19.75 11.07 18.49
N GLU A 686 20.63 10.18 18.08
CA GLU A 686 20.37 9.25 16.98
C GLU A 686 19.18 8.34 17.32
N VAL A 687 18.08 8.52 16.58
CA VAL A 687 16.89 7.67 16.60
C VAL A 687 16.99 6.77 15.38
N PRO A 688 17.19 5.46 15.56
CA PRO A 688 17.53 4.62 14.44
C PRO A 688 16.41 4.54 13.40
N ALA A 689 16.78 4.48 12.12
CA ALA A 689 15.83 4.50 11.00
C ALA A 689 14.79 3.37 11.00
N THR A 690 15.09 2.26 11.66
CA THR A 690 14.13 1.16 11.84
C THR A 690 13.15 1.44 12.97
N LEU A 691 13.07 2.62 13.61
CA LEU A 691 12.21 2.82 14.77
C LEU A 691 10.70 2.92 14.46
N ALA A 692 10.32 3.22 13.22
CA ALA A 692 8.95 2.98 12.68
C ALA A 692 8.77 1.54 12.15
N TRP A 693 9.86 0.76 12.26
CA TRP A 693 9.99 -0.68 12.07
C TRP A 693 10.37 -1.42 13.36
N ASP A 694 10.63 -0.82 14.55
CA ASP A 694 10.83 -1.28 15.97
C ASP A 694 9.79 -1.07 17.21
N TYR A 695 8.70 -0.28 17.17
CA TYR A 695 7.37 -0.31 17.91
C TYR A 695 5.99 -0.16 17.13
N PRO A 696 5.04 -1.13 17.03
CA PRO A 696 3.84 -1.10 16.13
C PRO A 696 3.07 0.22 16.01
N SER A 697 2.94 0.98 17.09
CA SER A 697 2.19 2.23 17.15
C SER A 697 2.96 3.37 17.82
N VAL A 698 2.41 4.58 17.68
CA VAL A 698 2.90 5.85 18.26
C VAL A 698 3.13 5.76 19.77
N GLU A 699 2.15 5.21 20.49
CA GLU A 699 2.16 5.07 21.95
C GLU A 699 3.32 4.19 22.41
N GLU A 700 3.59 3.10 21.67
CA GLU A 700 4.66 2.15 21.98
C GLU A 700 6.03 2.72 21.62
N ALA A 701 6.16 3.38 20.46
CA ALA A 701 7.40 4.03 20.02
C ALA A 701 7.85 5.12 20.97
N ALA A 702 6.92 5.97 21.40
CA ALA A 702 7.20 7.07 22.30
C ALA A 702 7.58 6.63 23.72
N ARG A 703 6.89 5.61 24.23
CA ARG A 703 7.18 5.04 25.55
C ARG A 703 8.55 4.35 25.61
N ALA A 704 8.91 3.62 24.55
CA ALA A 704 10.21 2.97 24.45
C ALA A 704 11.36 3.98 24.34
N LEU A 705 11.21 5.00 23.49
CA LEU A 705 12.21 6.05 23.28
C LEU A 705 12.41 6.91 24.54
N ALA A 706 11.33 7.23 25.27
CA ALA A 706 11.41 7.91 26.56
C ALA A 706 12.15 7.09 27.63
N ALA A 707 11.89 5.78 27.69
CA ALA A 707 12.57 4.88 28.63
C ALA A 707 14.06 4.68 28.29
N GLU A 708 14.42 4.70 27.01
CA GLU A 708 15.82 4.63 26.55
C GLU A 708 16.59 5.93 26.87
N ILE A 709 15.97 7.09 26.64
CA ILE A 709 16.51 8.40 27.04
C ILE A 709 16.69 8.50 28.56
N ALA A 710 15.68 8.07 29.33
CA ALA A 710 15.76 8.06 30.79
C ALA A 710 16.87 7.13 31.32
N ARG A 711 17.08 5.96 30.70
CA ARG A 711 18.17 5.02 31.06
C ARG A 711 19.56 5.55 30.71
N THR A 712 19.71 6.30 29.62
CA THR A 712 21.00 6.93 29.25
C THR A 712 21.30 8.20 30.03
N GLU A 713 20.29 8.93 30.49
CA GLU A 713 20.44 10.14 31.32
C GLU A 713 20.58 9.83 32.82
N GLN A 714 20.06 8.69 33.30
CA GLN A 714 20.23 8.22 34.69
C GLN A 714 21.43 7.28 34.89
N ALA A 715 22.37 7.23 33.95
CA ALA A 715 23.70 6.65 34.16
C ALA A 715 24.55 7.55 35.09
N SER A 716 24.10 7.67 36.35
CA SER A 716 24.88 8.09 37.51
C SER A 716 24.34 7.34 38.75
N PRO A 717 25.21 6.91 39.69
CA PRO A 717 25.03 5.64 40.42
C PRO A 717 23.97 5.61 41.53
N GLN A 718 23.02 6.55 41.59
CA GLN A 718 22.29 6.84 42.82
C GLN A 718 20.76 6.85 42.72
N ALA A 719 20.18 6.72 41.52
CA ALA A 719 18.72 6.67 41.34
C ALA A 719 18.14 5.24 41.16
N ALA A 720 19.01 4.22 41.03
CA ALA A 720 18.62 2.81 40.90
C ALA A 720 17.98 2.21 42.18
N ALA A 721 17.96 2.94 43.30
CA ALA A 721 17.46 2.47 44.58
C ALA A 721 15.99 2.81 44.87
N GLU A 722 15.37 3.78 44.19
CA GLU A 722 14.04 4.31 44.58
C GLU A 722 12.91 3.98 43.58
N ALA A 723 13.22 3.64 42.33
CA ALA A 723 12.21 3.21 41.33
C ALA A 723 11.74 1.74 41.52
N ALA A 724 12.36 0.99 42.42
CA ALA A 724 12.00 -0.40 42.76
C ALA A 724 10.79 -0.52 43.71
N GLY A 725 10.19 0.59 44.16
CA GLY A 725 9.21 0.60 45.26
C GLY A 725 7.72 0.60 44.88
N ALA A 726 7.33 0.72 43.60
CA ALA A 726 5.93 0.94 43.24
C ALA A 726 5.52 0.17 41.97
N ARG A 727 5.42 -1.16 42.09
CA ARG A 727 4.57 -2.03 41.24
C ARG A 727 4.41 -3.39 41.93
N THR A 728 3.61 -3.39 43.00
CA THR A 728 3.15 -4.61 43.69
C THR A 728 1.63 -4.68 43.59
N ALA A 729 1.14 -5.53 42.69
CA ALA A 729 -0.04 -6.39 42.89
C ALA A 729 -0.43 -7.10 41.58
N THR A 730 0.21 -8.25 41.31
CA THR A 730 -0.37 -9.54 40.88
C THR A 730 0.73 -10.59 41.03
N GLY A 731 0.38 -11.81 41.43
CA GLY A 731 1.24 -12.77 42.15
C GLY A 731 2.61 -13.08 41.54
N THR A 732 3.56 -13.46 42.40
CA THR A 732 4.89 -13.98 42.07
C THR A 732 4.81 -15.35 41.36
N PRO A 733 5.26 -15.46 40.10
CA PRO A 733 5.80 -16.72 39.57
C PRO A 733 6.93 -17.23 40.47
N THR A 734 6.76 -18.42 41.03
CA THR A 734 7.82 -19.26 41.61
C THR A 734 8.55 -19.99 40.47
N ASP A 735 9.59 -20.77 40.79
CA ASP A 735 10.19 -21.73 39.82
C ASP A 735 9.15 -22.71 39.22
N ASP A 736 7.93 -22.79 39.77
CA ASP A 736 6.83 -23.63 39.27
C ASP A 736 6.30 -23.23 37.88
N ASP A 737 6.52 -21.98 37.44
CA ASP A 737 6.00 -21.50 36.14
C ASP A 737 6.95 -21.77 34.95
N ALA A 738 8.15 -22.32 35.21
CA ALA A 738 9.10 -22.68 34.17
C ALA A 738 8.72 -24.00 33.48
N VAL A 739 9.06 -24.14 32.18
CA VAL A 739 8.74 -25.35 31.40
C VAL A 739 10.01 -26.07 31.04
N ALA A 740 10.12 -27.34 31.41
CA ALA A 740 11.25 -28.21 31.08
C ALA A 740 11.06 -28.85 29.70
N VAL A 741 12.13 -28.92 28.92
CA VAL A 741 12.24 -29.78 27.75
C VAL A 741 12.86 -31.10 28.21
N VAL A 742 12.11 -32.20 28.12
CA VAL A 742 12.53 -33.52 28.65
C VAL A 742 12.76 -34.55 27.55
N GLY A 743 12.30 -34.30 26.33
CA GLY A 743 12.52 -35.18 25.18
C GLY A 743 12.53 -34.45 23.87
N ILE A 744 13.31 -34.97 22.90
CA ILE A 744 13.43 -34.43 21.54
C ILE A 744 13.38 -35.59 20.55
N GLY A 745 12.50 -35.48 19.56
CA GLY A 745 12.54 -36.26 18.33
C GLY A 745 12.68 -35.31 17.15
N CYS A 746 13.55 -35.64 16.19
CA CYS A 746 13.65 -34.88 14.95
C CYS A 746 14.22 -35.69 13.79
N ARG A 747 13.80 -35.29 12.58
CA ARG A 747 14.36 -35.77 11.33
C ARG A 747 14.55 -34.58 10.40
N PHE A 748 15.81 -34.22 10.18
CA PHE A 748 16.19 -33.06 9.38
C PHE A 748 17.13 -33.48 8.24
N PRO A 749 17.28 -32.65 7.19
CA PRO A 749 18.14 -32.93 6.05
C PRO A 749 19.58 -33.23 6.48
N GLY A 750 20.11 -34.38 6.06
CA GLY A 750 21.45 -34.85 6.46
C GLY A 750 21.55 -35.39 7.90
N ALA A 751 20.46 -35.42 8.66
CA ALA A 751 20.41 -35.84 10.06
C ALA A 751 19.08 -36.56 10.39
N ALA A 752 18.96 -37.82 9.96
CA ALA A 752 17.75 -38.62 10.17
C ALA A 752 17.70 -39.36 11.53
N GLY A 753 18.81 -39.38 12.28
CA GLY A 753 18.96 -40.16 13.52
C GLY A 753 18.62 -39.43 14.81
N GLY A 754 17.66 -38.50 14.80
CA GLY A 754 17.28 -37.75 16.01
C GLY A 754 18.27 -36.64 16.40
N ALA A 755 18.19 -36.25 17.67
CA ALA A 755 18.89 -35.09 18.23
C ALA A 755 20.42 -35.20 18.14
N ASP A 756 20.99 -36.39 18.39
CA ASP A 756 22.44 -36.63 18.33
C ASP A 756 22.98 -36.49 16.90
N ALA A 757 22.32 -37.11 15.93
CA ALA A 757 22.71 -37.00 14.52
C ALA A 757 22.62 -35.55 14.01
N PHE A 758 21.63 -34.80 14.51
CA PHE A 758 21.50 -33.38 14.20
C PHE A 758 22.62 -32.56 14.83
N TRP A 759 22.99 -32.83 16.08
CA TRP A 759 24.15 -32.21 16.71
C TRP A 759 25.44 -32.48 15.94
N ASP A 760 25.70 -33.72 15.52
CA ASP A 760 26.88 -34.07 14.73
C ASP A 760 26.95 -33.34 13.37
N LEU A 761 25.80 -33.04 12.77
CA LEU A 761 25.73 -32.23 11.56
C LEU A 761 26.10 -30.78 11.85
N LEU A 762 25.53 -30.21 12.92
CA LEU A 762 25.73 -28.83 13.34
C LEU A 762 27.17 -28.58 13.80
N ALA A 763 27.67 -29.36 14.77
CA ALA A 763 29.01 -29.22 15.33
C ALA A 763 30.11 -29.44 14.29
N GLY A 764 29.86 -30.33 13.31
CA GLY A 764 30.74 -30.55 12.17
C GLY A 764 30.70 -29.46 11.08
N GLY A 765 29.84 -28.44 11.22
CA GLY A 765 29.68 -27.38 10.22
C GLY A 765 29.21 -27.90 8.85
N ARG A 766 28.41 -28.97 8.84
CA ARG A 766 27.96 -29.62 7.60
C ARG A 766 26.63 -29.03 7.11
N SER A 767 26.43 -29.08 5.80
CA SER A 767 25.17 -28.70 5.15
C SER A 767 24.42 -29.94 4.67
N GLY A 768 23.12 -29.99 4.95
CA GLY A 768 22.17 -30.97 4.43
C GLY A 768 21.49 -30.55 3.13
N ILE A 769 21.93 -29.46 2.50
CA ILE A 769 21.41 -29.00 1.22
C ILE A 769 21.96 -29.86 0.08
N VAL A 770 21.07 -30.40 -0.73
CA VAL A 770 21.37 -31.24 -1.90
C VAL A 770 20.60 -30.76 -3.13
N GLU A 771 20.94 -31.23 -4.32
CA GLU A 771 20.10 -31.05 -5.50
C GLU A 771 18.78 -31.81 -5.32
N VAL A 772 17.68 -31.32 -5.91
CA VAL A 772 16.36 -31.97 -5.80
C VAL A 772 16.46 -33.46 -6.15
N PRO A 773 16.09 -34.37 -5.23
CA PRO A 773 16.12 -35.81 -5.50
C PRO A 773 15.16 -36.20 -6.63
N ALA A 774 15.60 -37.12 -7.50
CA ALA A 774 14.84 -37.58 -8.66
C ALA A 774 13.50 -38.27 -8.31
N ASP A 775 13.33 -38.71 -7.05
CA ASP A 775 12.09 -39.32 -6.56
C ASP A 775 11.04 -38.29 -6.10
N ARG A 776 11.37 -37.00 -6.06
CA ARG A 776 10.44 -35.89 -5.78
C ARG A 776 9.75 -35.41 -7.05
N TRP A 777 10.51 -34.78 -7.93
CA TRP A 777 10.07 -34.37 -9.26
C TRP A 777 11.26 -34.28 -10.21
N LYS A 778 10.98 -34.27 -11.51
CA LYS A 778 12.01 -34.16 -12.54
C LYS A 778 12.47 -32.71 -12.67
N LEU A 779 13.58 -32.38 -12.03
CA LEU A 779 14.11 -31.02 -12.01
C LEU A 779 14.45 -30.51 -13.41
N GLU A 780 14.98 -31.36 -14.30
CA GLU A 780 15.37 -30.99 -15.66
C GLU A 780 14.18 -30.55 -16.52
N GLU A 781 12.98 -31.05 -16.22
CA GLU A 781 11.75 -30.67 -16.93
C GLU A 781 11.19 -29.34 -16.44
N LEU A 782 11.65 -28.81 -15.30
CA LEU A 782 11.12 -27.61 -14.64
C LEU A 782 12.14 -26.49 -14.48
N PHE A 783 13.43 -26.82 -14.54
CA PHE A 783 14.51 -25.87 -14.34
C PHE A 783 14.63 -24.91 -15.53
N ASP A 784 14.74 -23.63 -15.23
CA ASP A 784 15.16 -22.60 -16.18
C ASP A 784 16.05 -21.59 -15.44
N PRO A 785 17.26 -21.30 -15.93
CA PRO A 785 18.12 -20.32 -15.27
C PRO A 785 17.54 -18.90 -15.33
N ASP A 786 16.58 -18.59 -16.23
CA ASP A 786 15.89 -17.32 -16.26
C ASP A 786 14.83 -17.22 -15.13
N PRO A 787 14.99 -16.32 -14.15
CA PRO A 787 14.02 -16.14 -13.07
C PRO A 787 12.64 -15.63 -13.54
N GLY A 788 12.54 -15.11 -14.77
CA GLY A 788 11.28 -14.65 -15.37
C GLY A 788 10.51 -15.73 -16.11
N ALA A 789 11.08 -16.93 -16.30
CA ALA A 789 10.48 -17.99 -17.09
C ALA A 789 9.16 -18.50 -16.46
N PRO A 790 8.00 -18.35 -17.15
CA PRO A 790 6.71 -18.74 -16.59
C PRO A 790 6.62 -20.24 -16.30
N GLY A 791 6.19 -20.61 -15.09
CA GLY A 791 6.01 -22.00 -14.70
C GLY A 791 7.31 -22.79 -14.50
N ARG A 792 8.44 -22.10 -14.35
CA ARG A 792 9.77 -22.69 -14.16
C ARG A 792 10.33 -22.35 -12.78
N THR A 793 11.36 -23.10 -12.36
CA THR A 793 12.17 -22.79 -11.17
C THR A 793 13.61 -22.53 -11.58
N TYR A 794 14.21 -21.46 -11.07
CA TYR A 794 15.65 -21.23 -11.19
C TYR A 794 16.44 -21.84 -10.02
N SER A 795 15.75 -22.37 -9.00
CA SER A 795 16.39 -23.03 -7.87
C SER A 795 16.48 -24.54 -8.13
N ARG A 796 17.67 -25.10 -7.86
CA ARG A 796 18.00 -26.52 -8.04
C ARG A 796 18.18 -27.29 -6.74
N HIS A 797 18.32 -26.58 -5.63
CA HIS A 797 18.75 -27.16 -4.36
C HIS A 797 17.68 -27.02 -3.29
N GLY A 798 17.70 -27.95 -2.33
CA GLY A 798 16.81 -27.97 -1.19
C GLY A 798 17.36 -28.86 -0.07
N GLY A 799 16.83 -28.71 1.13
CA GLY A 799 17.06 -29.65 2.22
C GLY A 799 15.98 -30.73 2.20
N PHE A 800 16.36 -31.98 1.92
CA PHE A 800 15.41 -33.10 1.80
C PHE A 800 15.64 -34.15 2.88
N VAL A 801 14.55 -34.74 3.37
CA VAL A 801 14.58 -35.89 4.28
C VAL A 801 14.45 -37.19 3.51
N ASP A 802 15.17 -38.21 3.95
CA ASP A 802 15.11 -39.52 3.31
C ASP A 802 13.81 -40.25 3.65
N GLY A 803 13.39 -41.15 2.75
CA GLY A 803 12.34 -42.12 3.08
C GLY A 803 10.94 -41.54 3.28
N VAL A 804 10.60 -40.35 2.76
CA VAL A 804 9.28 -39.69 2.94
C VAL A 804 8.05 -40.55 2.59
N ARG A 805 8.24 -41.60 1.79
CA ARG A 805 7.18 -42.56 1.41
C ARG A 805 7.01 -43.72 2.40
N GLN A 806 7.98 -43.92 3.29
CA GLN A 806 8.03 -45.00 4.27
C GLN A 806 7.20 -44.62 5.50
N PHE A 807 6.53 -45.60 6.08
CA PHE A 807 5.77 -45.47 7.33
C PHE A 807 5.46 -46.87 7.83
N ASP A 808 5.65 -47.14 9.13
CA ASP A 808 5.13 -48.36 9.76
C ASP A 808 3.79 -48.06 10.43
N PRO A 809 2.64 -48.45 9.83
CA PRO A 809 1.34 -48.16 10.40
C PRO A 809 0.96 -49.09 11.57
N SER A 810 1.67 -50.20 11.75
CA SER A 810 1.27 -51.28 12.66
C SER A 810 1.32 -50.87 14.15
N PRO A 811 2.40 -50.22 14.63
CA PRO A 811 2.49 -49.74 16.02
C PRO A 811 1.39 -48.73 16.39
N PHE A 812 0.88 -48.00 15.40
CA PHE A 812 -0.15 -46.98 15.59
C PHE A 812 -1.59 -47.51 15.40
N GLY A 813 -1.74 -48.82 15.13
CA GLY A 813 -3.04 -49.44 14.91
C GLY A 813 -3.76 -48.97 13.65
N ILE A 814 -3.02 -48.48 12.65
CA ILE A 814 -3.57 -47.93 11.40
C ILE A 814 -3.65 -49.05 10.35
N PRO A 815 -4.82 -49.30 9.72
CA PRO A 815 -4.93 -50.26 8.63
C PRO A 815 -4.09 -49.85 7.42
N ALA A 816 -3.48 -50.83 6.71
CA ALA A 816 -2.64 -50.57 5.54
C ALA A 816 -3.35 -49.72 4.45
N GLN A 817 -4.65 -49.93 4.25
CA GLN A 817 -5.43 -49.14 3.29
C GLN A 817 -5.56 -47.68 3.70
N GLU A 818 -5.79 -47.41 4.99
CA GLU A 818 -5.84 -46.04 5.50
C GLU A 818 -4.47 -45.37 5.42
N ALA A 819 -3.40 -46.11 5.75
CA ALA A 819 -2.02 -45.61 5.73
C ALA A 819 -1.63 -44.99 4.38
N LEU A 820 -2.12 -45.54 3.26
CA LEU A 820 -1.87 -45.01 1.92
C LEU A 820 -2.52 -43.63 1.69
N SER A 821 -3.65 -43.34 2.33
CA SER A 821 -4.40 -42.08 2.16
C SER A 821 -3.95 -40.98 3.13
N ILE A 822 -3.14 -41.29 4.14
CA ILE A 822 -2.65 -40.34 5.14
C ILE A 822 -1.53 -39.48 4.53
N ASP A 823 -1.59 -38.15 4.68
CA ASP A 823 -0.48 -37.25 4.31
C ASP A 823 0.83 -37.68 5.01
N PRO A 824 1.96 -37.84 4.29
CA PRO A 824 3.26 -38.14 4.89
C PRO A 824 3.68 -37.24 6.07
N GLN A 825 3.19 -36.00 6.13
CA GLN A 825 3.42 -35.10 7.26
C GLN A 825 2.79 -35.65 8.55
N HIS A 826 1.56 -36.19 8.49
CA HIS A 826 0.89 -36.81 9.63
C HIS A 826 1.63 -38.08 10.08
N ARG A 827 2.12 -38.87 9.13
CA ARG A 827 2.90 -40.09 9.38
C ARG A 827 4.19 -39.77 10.11
N MET A 828 4.91 -38.75 9.63
CA MET A 828 6.16 -38.32 10.23
C MET A 828 5.97 -37.75 11.64
N VAL A 829 4.90 -36.98 11.88
CA VAL A 829 4.56 -36.49 13.24
C VAL A 829 4.32 -37.64 14.21
N LEU A 830 3.65 -38.73 13.78
CA LEU A 830 3.44 -39.91 14.63
C LEU A 830 4.76 -40.56 15.05
N GLU A 831 5.65 -40.81 14.09
CA GLU A 831 6.94 -41.45 14.35
C GLU A 831 7.87 -40.54 15.18
N VAL A 832 7.97 -39.26 14.83
CA VAL A 832 8.87 -38.32 15.52
C VAL A 832 8.37 -37.98 16.93
N ALA A 833 7.06 -37.94 17.16
CA ALA A 833 6.51 -37.80 18.50
C ALA A 833 6.79 -39.04 19.36
N TRP A 834 6.75 -40.24 18.77
CA TRP A 834 7.13 -41.47 19.44
C TRP A 834 8.61 -41.46 19.84
N GLU A 835 9.50 -41.09 18.91
CA GLU A 835 10.93 -40.90 19.18
C GLU A 835 11.18 -39.88 20.31
N ALA A 836 10.43 -38.78 20.33
CA ALA A 836 10.53 -37.77 21.38
C ALA A 836 10.13 -38.32 22.77
N LEU A 837 9.09 -39.16 22.84
CA LEU A 837 8.67 -39.83 24.06
C LEU A 837 9.70 -40.87 24.52
N GLU A 838 10.27 -41.64 23.60
CA GLU A 838 11.36 -42.57 23.90
C GLU A 838 12.59 -41.84 24.44
N HIS A 839 12.95 -40.70 23.83
CA HIS A 839 14.02 -39.84 24.33
C HIS A 839 13.72 -39.30 25.74
N ALA A 840 12.45 -38.99 26.04
CA ALA A 840 12.03 -38.60 27.39
C ALA A 840 11.98 -39.77 28.40
N GLY A 841 12.24 -41.02 27.96
CA GLY A 841 12.10 -42.20 28.81
C GLY A 841 10.64 -42.54 29.16
N MET A 842 9.68 -42.07 28.37
CA MET A 842 8.25 -42.22 28.63
C MET A 842 7.63 -43.27 27.70
N ALA A 843 6.96 -44.27 28.29
CA ALA A 843 6.22 -45.27 27.53
C ALA A 843 4.92 -44.65 26.96
N PRO A 844 4.67 -44.67 25.65
CA PRO A 844 3.51 -43.98 25.07
C PRO A 844 2.15 -44.44 25.64
N ASP A 845 2.01 -45.73 25.98
CA ASP A 845 0.80 -46.28 26.60
C ASP A 845 0.51 -45.72 28.00
N SER A 846 1.51 -45.18 28.72
CA SER A 846 1.30 -44.60 30.05
C SER A 846 0.53 -43.28 30.01
N LEU A 847 0.47 -42.63 28.83
CA LEU A 847 -0.24 -41.37 28.61
C LEU A 847 -1.72 -41.56 28.24
N ARG A 848 -2.20 -42.80 28.11
CA ARG A 848 -3.59 -43.02 27.71
C ARG A 848 -4.55 -42.47 28.77
N GLY A 849 -5.45 -41.59 28.34
CA GLY A 849 -6.44 -40.92 29.19
C GLY A 849 -5.89 -39.71 29.95
N SER A 850 -4.61 -39.39 29.81
CA SER A 850 -3.98 -38.23 30.42
C SER A 850 -4.52 -36.93 29.80
N HIS A 851 -4.36 -35.83 30.52
CA HIS A 851 -4.57 -34.49 29.97
C HIS A 851 -3.31 -34.01 29.26
N THR A 852 -2.77 -34.81 28.34
CA THR A 852 -1.63 -34.41 27.50
C THR A 852 -2.10 -33.60 26.29
N GLY A 853 -1.53 -32.42 26.10
CA GLY A 853 -1.79 -31.56 24.95
C GLY A 853 -0.89 -31.88 23.74
N VAL A 854 -1.39 -31.61 22.53
CA VAL A 854 -0.68 -31.80 21.25
C VAL A 854 -0.80 -30.55 20.39
N PHE A 855 0.34 -29.92 20.10
CA PHE A 855 0.43 -28.65 19.38
C PHE A 855 1.43 -28.78 18.21
N ILE A 856 0.93 -28.80 16.97
CA ILE A 856 1.77 -29.05 15.79
C ILE A 856 1.70 -27.88 14.81
N GLY A 857 2.84 -27.30 14.48
CA GLY A 857 2.98 -26.36 13.37
C GLY A 857 3.00 -27.09 12.03
N MET A 858 2.03 -26.85 11.16
CA MET A 858 1.90 -27.54 9.86
C MET A 858 1.08 -26.67 8.90
N ALA A 859 1.53 -26.54 7.66
CA ALA A 859 0.78 -25.88 6.59
C ALA A 859 -0.04 -26.90 5.78
N ALA A 860 -1.02 -26.43 5.00
CA ALA A 860 -1.85 -27.30 4.16
C ALA A 860 -1.00 -28.17 3.20
N GLY A 861 -1.30 -29.47 3.17
CA GLY A 861 -0.46 -30.47 2.51
C GLY A 861 -0.62 -30.56 0.99
N GLU A 862 0.50 -30.80 0.30
CA GLU A 862 0.56 -31.02 -1.15
C GLU A 862 0.05 -32.43 -1.55
N TYR A 863 -0.04 -33.36 -0.58
CA TYR A 863 -0.41 -34.75 -0.83
C TYR A 863 -1.85 -34.93 -1.31
N GLU A 864 -2.80 -34.13 -0.80
CA GLU A 864 -4.20 -34.16 -1.26
C GLU A 864 -4.28 -33.85 -2.75
N ARG A 865 -3.45 -32.92 -3.24
CA ARG A 865 -3.42 -32.52 -4.64
C ARG A 865 -2.78 -33.57 -5.54
N LEU A 866 -1.74 -34.25 -5.04
CA LEU A 866 -1.06 -35.32 -5.76
C LEU A 866 -1.90 -36.60 -5.85
N SER A 867 -2.72 -36.87 -4.82
CA SER A 867 -3.60 -38.03 -4.75
C SER A 867 -4.93 -37.84 -5.49
N ARG A 868 -5.37 -36.59 -5.68
CA ARG A 868 -6.58 -36.25 -6.44
C ARG A 868 -6.33 -36.09 -7.93
N ASP A 869 -7.13 -36.79 -8.73
CA ASP A 869 -7.35 -36.47 -10.13
C ASP A 869 -8.73 -35.81 -10.28
N PRO A 870 -8.81 -34.51 -10.63
CA PRO A 870 -10.10 -33.85 -10.87
C PRO A 870 -10.96 -34.52 -11.93
N ALA A 871 -10.34 -35.29 -12.85
CA ALA A 871 -11.03 -36.03 -13.90
C ALA A 871 -11.49 -37.44 -13.46
N ASP A 872 -11.00 -37.95 -12.31
CA ASP A 872 -11.33 -39.29 -11.81
C ASP A 872 -11.64 -39.29 -10.31
N LEU A 873 -12.90 -38.97 -9.99
CA LEU A 873 -13.41 -38.99 -8.62
C LEU A 873 -13.51 -40.40 -8.02
N SER A 874 -13.33 -41.48 -8.80
CA SER A 874 -13.39 -42.86 -8.28
C SER A 874 -12.23 -43.21 -7.35
N ARG A 875 -11.16 -42.40 -7.37
CA ARG A 875 -10.00 -42.51 -6.47
C ARG A 875 -10.24 -41.93 -5.08
N ILE A 876 -11.36 -41.25 -4.87
CA ILE A 876 -11.76 -40.71 -3.56
C ILE A 876 -12.43 -41.82 -2.74
N ASP A 877 -11.91 -42.08 -1.56
CA ASP A 877 -12.42 -43.06 -0.61
C ASP A 877 -12.77 -42.43 0.76
N ALA A 878 -13.20 -43.26 1.71
CA ALA A 878 -13.57 -42.81 3.05
C ALA A 878 -12.40 -42.20 3.84
N TYR A 879 -11.16 -42.53 3.49
CA TYR A 879 -9.96 -42.06 4.18
C TYR A 879 -9.37 -40.78 3.58
N THR A 880 -9.82 -40.38 2.39
CA THR A 880 -9.29 -39.20 1.69
C THR A 880 -9.42 -37.93 2.54
N ALA A 881 -10.57 -37.71 3.17
CA ALA A 881 -10.81 -36.54 4.02
C ALA A 881 -9.99 -36.58 5.33
N THR A 882 -10.00 -37.73 6.03
CA THR A 882 -9.31 -37.89 7.32
C THR A 882 -7.80 -38.05 7.18
N GLY A 883 -7.33 -38.44 6.00
CA GLY A 883 -5.92 -38.62 5.70
C GLY A 883 -5.19 -37.30 5.43
N ASN A 884 -5.89 -36.29 4.89
CA ASN A 884 -5.26 -35.09 4.34
C ASN A 884 -5.66 -33.78 5.04
N ALA A 885 -6.81 -33.71 5.71
CA ALA A 885 -7.19 -32.49 6.40
C ALA A 885 -6.20 -32.19 7.55
N ALA A 886 -5.65 -30.98 7.58
CA ALA A 886 -4.53 -30.61 8.45
C ALA A 886 -4.82 -30.82 9.94
N ASN A 887 -6.08 -30.65 10.39
CA ASN A 887 -6.47 -30.90 11.78
C ASN A 887 -6.16 -32.35 12.24
N PHE A 888 -6.13 -33.32 11.33
CA PHE A 888 -5.74 -34.69 11.65
C PHE A 888 -4.25 -34.85 11.94
N GLY A 889 -3.39 -33.89 11.60
CA GLY A 889 -1.97 -33.92 11.96
C GLY A 889 -1.74 -33.99 13.46
N ALA A 890 -2.46 -33.18 14.24
CA ALA A 890 -2.42 -33.24 15.70
C ALA A 890 -3.43 -34.26 16.27
N ASN A 891 -4.67 -34.27 15.75
CA ASN A 891 -5.73 -35.10 16.31
C ASN A 891 -5.47 -36.60 16.17
N ARG A 892 -4.76 -37.02 15.12
CA ARG A 892 -4.39 -38.43 14.92
C ARG A 892 -3.39 -38.89 15.98
N LEU A 893 -2.42 -38.05 16.35
CA LEU A 893 -1.50 -38.35 17.43
C LEU A 893 -2.23 -38.48 18.77
N SER A 894 -3.12 -37.54 19.08
CA SER A 894 -3.98 -37.63 20.28
C SER A 894 -4.84 -38.89 20.29
N TYR A 895 -5.45 -39.23 19.15
CA TYR A 895 -6.28 -40.43 19.02
C TYR A 895 -5.48 -41.71 19.23
N VAL A 896 -4.32 -41.84 18.58
CA VAL A 896 -3.48 -43.04 18.65
C VAL A 896 -2.92 -43.25 20.06
N LEU A 897 -2.46 -42.18 20.72
CA LEU A 897 -1.95 -42.25 22.08
C LEU A 897 -3.04 -42.21 23.16
N GLY A 898 -4.30 -41.93 22.78
CA GLY A 898 -5.45 -41.85 23.68
C GLY A 898 -5.43 -40.63 24.61
N LEU A 899 -4.86 -39.51 24.15
CA LEU A 899 -4.69 -38.27 24.92
C LEU A 899 -6.00 -37.47 24.96
N GLN A 900 -6.26 -36.81 26.09
CA GLN A 900 -7.50 -36.04 26.34
C GLN A 900 -7.25 -34.55 26.61
N GLY A 901 -6.02 -34.06 26.39
CA GLY A 901 -5.70 -32.64 26.44
C GLY A 901 -6.02 -31.90 25.12
N PRO A 902 -5.73 -30.59 25.05
CA PRO A 902 -5.93 -29.80 23.85
C PRO A 902 -5.16 -30.37 22.65
N SER A 903 -5.78 -30.44 21.47
CA SER A 903 -5.13 -30.95 20.26
C SER A 903 -5.40 -30.01 19.08
N MET A 904 -4.34 -29.45 18.51
CA MET A 904 -4.47 -28.48 17.44
C MET A 904 -3.28 -28.42 16.48
N VAL A 905 -3.61 -28.05 15.25
CA VAL A 905 -2.63 -27.63 14.26
C VAL A 905 -2.61 -26.11 14.16
N VAL A 906 -1.41 -25.55 14.08
CA VAL A 906 -1.15 -24.12 13.97
C VAL A 906 -0.56 -23.84 12.60
N ASP A 907 -1.15 -22.91 11.85
CA ASP A 907 -0.60 -22.37 10.61
C ASP A 907 -0.44 -20.86 10.74
N THR A 908 0.79 -20.44 11.03
CA THR A 908 1.24 -19.06 10.99
C THR A 908 2.41 -18.92 10.00
N ALA A 909 2.39 -19.73 8.93
CA ALA A 909 3.48 -19.88 7.98
C ALA A 909 4.81 -20.27 8.67
N CYS A 910 5.90 -19.56 8.41
CA CYS A 910 7.25 -19.91 8.87
C CYS A 910 7.45 -19.88 10.40
N SER A 911 6.52 -19.29 11.17
CA SER A 911 6.57 -19.27 12.64
C SER A 911 5.73 -20.36 13.32
N SER A 912 5.01 -21.18 12.53
CA SER A 912 3.97 -22.12 13.03
C SER A 912 4.43 -22.98 14.20
N SER A 913 5.59 -23.63 14.08
CA SER A 913 6.10 -24.54 15.12
C SER A 913 6.54 -23.83 16.40
N LEU A 914 7.05 -22.59 16.33
CA LEU A 914 7.43 -21.84 17.52
C LEU A 914 6.19 -21.25 18.22
N VAL A 915 5.14 -20.92 17.47
CA VAL A 915 3.83 -20.58 18.03
C VAL A 915 3.16 -21.80 18.68
N ALA A 916 3.27 -22.98 18.07
CA ALA A 916 2.78 -24.23 18.66
C ALA A 916 3.48 -24.53 20.01
N LEU A 917 4.80 -24.35 20.08
CA LEU A 917 5.57 -24.41 21.32
C LEU A 917 5.08 -23.40 22.37
N HIS A 918 4.82 -22.15 21.96
CA HIS A 918 4.28 -21.14 22.87
C HIS A 918 2.94 -21.57 23.47
N LEU A 919 2.01 -22.07 22.66
CA LEU A 919 0.70 -22.55 23.13
C LEU A 919 0.81 -23.74 24.07
N ALA A 920 1.74 -24.67 23.80
CA ALA A 920 2.04 -25.78 24.69
C ALA A 920 2.53 -25.29 26.08
N CYS A 921 3.44 -24.31 26.11
CA CYS A 921 3.89 -23.70 27.35
C CYS A 921 2.74 -23.01 28.12
N GLN A 922 1.83 -22.33 27.42
CA GLN A 922 0.66 -21.71 28.06
C GLN A 922 -0.28 -22.77 28.65
N SER A 923 -0.55 -23.84 27.91
CA SER A 923 -1.43 -24.93 28.35
C SER A 923 -0.89 -25.62 29.62
N LEU A 924 0.43 -25.85 29.69
CA LEU A 924 1.11 -26.40 30.86
C LEU A 924 1.01 -25.48 32.08
N ARG A 925 1.25 -24.18 31.89
CA ARG A 925 1.17 -23.16 32.95
C ARG A 925 -0.25 -22.95 33.46
N ALA A 926 -1.23 -23.01 32.57
CA ALA A 926 -2.64 -22.90 32.92
C ALA A 926 -3.19 -24.17 33.58
N GLY A 927 -2.45 -25.29 33.56
CA GLY A 927 -2.90 -26.58 34.03
C GLY A 927 -3.95 -27.25 33.13
N GLU A 928 -4.13 -26.74 31.91
CA GLU A 928 -4.94 -27.40 30.88
C GLU A 928 -4.25 -28.67 30.35
N SER A 929 -2.92 -28.68 30.40
CA SER A 929 -2.10 -29.85 30.14
C SER A 929 -1.19 -30.15 31.33
N GLU A 930 -0.96 -31.45 31.59
CA GLU A 930 0.08 -31.90 32.53
C GLU A 930 1.41 -32.24 31.82
N LEU A 931 1.30 -32.64 30.55
CA LEU A 931 2.40 -32.88 29.62
C LEU A 931 1.99 -32.34 28.25
N ALA A 932 2.91 -31.81 27.45
CA ALA A 932 2.60 -31.36 26.10
C ALA A 932 3.61 -31.88 25.08
N LEU A 933 3.09 -32.34 23.95
CA LEU A 933 3.85 -32.63 22.73
C LEU A 933 3.74 -31.42 21.81
N ALA A 934 4.88 -30.82 21.49
CA ALA A 934 4.92 -29.59 20.70
C ALA A 934 5.97 -29.69 19.59
N GLY A 935 5.63 -29.26 18.39
CA GLY A 935 6.54 -29.41 17.27
C GLY A 935 6.05 -28.81 15.96
N GLY A 936 6.62 -29.29 14.86
CA GLY A 936 6.13 -28.99 13.53
C GLY A 936 6.74 -29.86 12.45
N VAL A 937 6.10 -29.82 11.28
CA VAL A 937 6.49 -30.59 10.10
C VAL A 937 6.25 -29.75 8.84
N SER A 938 7.15 -29.88 7.88
CA SER A 938 6.94 -29.45 6.49
C SER A 938 7.60 -30.45 5.55
N LEU A 939 6.92 -30.82 4.47
CA LEU A 939 7.43 -31.74 3.44
C LEU A 939 7.27 -31.13 2.03
N LEU A 940 8.27 -31.33 1.19
CA LEU A 940 8.34 -30.85 -0.19
C LEU A 940 7.93 -31.97 -1.15
N LEU A 941 6.63 -32.11 -1.42
CA LEU A 941 6.09 -33.23 -2.20
C LEU A 941 5.81 -32.87 -3.67
N SER A 942 5.61 -31.58 -3.97
CA SER A 942 5.25 -31.05 -5.28
C SER A 942 6.13 -29.85 -5.67
N PRO A 943 6.42 -29.62 -6.97
CA PRO A 943 7.19 -28.47 -7.41
C PRO A 943 6.43 -27.13 -7.34
N ASP A 944 5.11 -27.12 -7.14
CA ASP A 944 4.29 -25.91 -7.33
C ASP A 944 4.71 -24.74 -6.45
N THR A 945 4.91 -25.03 -5.17
CA THR A 945 5.30 -24.02 -4.19
C THR A 945 6.70 -23.51 -4.52
N THR A 946 7.61 -24.37 -4.97
CA THR A 946 8.95 -23.97 -5.45
C THR A 946 8.86 -23.04 -6.67
N VAL A 947 8.03 -23.37 -7.65
CA VAL A 947 7.79 -22.54 -8.84
C VAL A 947 7.17 -21.19 -8.46
N ALA A 948 6.19 -21.19 -7.56
CA ALA A 948 5.57 -19.96 -7.07
C ALA A 948 6.57 -19.06 -6.34
N LEU A 949 7.40 -19.64 -5.46
CA LEU A 949 8.42 -18.89 -4.71
C LEU A 949 9.57 -18.40 -5.61
N SER A 950 9.94 -19.17 -6.65
CA SER A 950 10.83 -18.69 -7.71
C SER A 950 10.21 -17.53 -8.47
N SER A 951 8.93 -17.60 -8.87
CA SER A 951 8.28 -16.47 -9.55
C SER A 951 8.23 -15.20 -8.68
N GLY A 952 8.15 -15.36 -7.36
CA GLY A 952 8.24 -14.28 -6.37
C GLY A 952 9.65 -13.85 -6.00
N ARG A 953 10.69 -14.43 -6.62
CA ARG A 953 12.12 -14.17 -6.34
C ARG A 953 12.52 -14.34 -4.87
N MET A 954 11.88 -15.28 -4.17
CA MET A 954 12.15 -15.54 -2.75
C MET A 954 13.29 -16.53 -2.52
N LEU A 955 13.65 -17.32 -3.54
CA LEU A 955 14.64 -18.38 -3.43
C LEU A 955 16.04 -17.89 -3.84
N SER A 956 17.07 -18.39 -3.18
CA SER A 956 18.46 -18.15 -3.59
C SER A 956 18.76 -18.89 -4.91
N PRO A 957 19.24 -18.20 -5.95
CA PRO A 957 19.69 -18.83 -7.20
C PRO A 957 20.88 -19.76 -6.99
N GLU A 958 21.77 -19.44 -6.05
CA GLU A 958 22.93 -20.26 -5.71
C GLU A 958 22.58 -21.49 -4.86
N GLY A 959 21.32 -21.60 -4.41
CA GLY A 959 20.87 -22.73 -3.62
C GLY A 959 21.48 -22.77 -2.23
N ARG A 960 21.79 -21.62 -1.61
CA ARG A 960 22.26 -21.53 -0.22
C ARG A 960 21.60 -20.38 0.53
N CYS A 961 21.25 -20.59 1.81
CA CYS A 961 20.90 -19.49 2.69
C CYS A 961 22.19 -18.77 3.11
N LYS A 962 22.45 -17.60 2.53
CA LYS A 962 23.63 -16.76 2.79
C LYS A 962 23.35 -15.78 3.94
N THR A 963 22.88 -16.31 5.06
CA THR A 963 22.38 -15.52 6.20
C THR A 963 23.46 -14.60 6.77
N PHE A 964 23.13 -13.30 6.88
CA PHE A 964 23.98 -12.20 7.33
C PHE A 964 25.13 -11.80 6.38
N ASP A 965 25.24 -12.42 5.21
CA ASP A 965 26.24 -12.10 4.21
C ASP A 965 25.81 -10.93 3.31
N ALA A 966 26.78 -10.19 2.78
CA ALA A 966 26.56 -9.11 1.82
C ALA A 966 25.91 -9.59 0.51
N SER A 967 26.10 -10.86 0.16
CA SER A 967 25.54 -11.50 -1.04
C SER A 967 24.24 -12.26 -0.79
N ALA A 968 23.58 -12.04 0.36
CA ALA A 968 22.26 -12.58 0.68
C ALA A 968 21.22 -12.27 -0.42
N ASP A 969 20.66 -13.30 -1.05
CA ASP A 969 19.82 -13.21 -2.26
C ASP A 969 18.54 -14.06 -2.21
N GLY A 970 18.17 -14.55 -1.03
CA GLY A 970 17.00 -15.40 -0.82
C GLY A 970 17.31 -16.64 0.03
N TYR A 971 16.28 -17.44 0.30
CA TYR A 971 16.42 -18.66 1.08
C TYR A 971 16.37 -19.92 0.21
N VAL A 972 16.70 -21.06 0.79
CA VAL A 972 16.57 -22.37 0.17
C VAL A 972 15.47 -23.14 0.89
N ARG A 973 14.53 -23.75 0.18
CA ARG A 973 13.48 -24.54 0.83
C ARG A 973 14.07 -25.78 1.49
N GLY A 974 13.49 -26.19 2.62
CA GLY A 974 13.80 -27.46 3.26
C GLY A 974 12.54 -28.15 3.77
N GLU A 975 12.66 -29.45 4.01
CA GLU A 975 11.65 -30.26 4.69
C GLU A 975 12.22 -30.89 5.96
N GLY A 976 11.33 -31.31 6.85
CA GLY A 976 11.69 -32.02 8.07
C GLY A 976 10.61 -31.94 9.15
N CYS A 977 10.85 -32.65 10.24
CA CYS A 977 9.95 -32.69 11.39
C CYS A 977 10.74 -32.65 12.69
N GLY A 978 10.23 -31.93 13.68
CA GLY A 978 10.70 -31.96 15.05
C GLY A 978 9.53 -31.95 16.02
N VAL A 979 9.65 -32.70 17.12
CA VAL A 979 8.71 -32.74 18.24
C VAL A 979 9.49 -32.76 19.54
N VAL A 980 9.06 -31.99 20.53
CA VAL A 980 9.61 -32.00 21.88
C VAL A 980 8.55 -32.34 22.91
N VAL A 981 8.99 -32.96 23.99
CA VAL A 981 8.18 -33.30 25.16
C VAL A 981 8.41 -32.24 26.23
N LEU A 982 7.32 -31.62 26.67
CA LEU A 982 7.33 -30.50 27.61
C LEU A 982 6.55 -30.84 28.89
N LYS A 983 7.08 -30.42 30.03
CA LYS A 983 6.43 -30.50 31.34
C LYS A 983 6.69 -29.21 32.13
N ARG A 984 5.88 -28.94 33.16
CA ARG A 984 6.29 -27.94 34.17
C ARG A 984 7.58 -28.41 34.82
N LEU A 985 8.51 -27.48 35.09
CA LEU A 985 9.82 -27.81 35.62
C LEU A 985 9.72 -28.56 36.96
N SER A 986 8.81 -28.14 37.84
CA SER A 986 8.58 -28.81 39.11
C SER A 986 8.13 -30.26 38.93
N ASP A 987 7.23 -30.55 37.99
CA ASP A 987 6.79 -31.91 37.67
C ASP A 987 7.87 -32.75 37.01
N ALA A 988 8.71 -32.13 36.16
CA ALA A 988 9.85 -32.82 35.55
C ALA A 988 10.88 -33.24 36.61
N LEU A 989 11.19 -32.33 37.55
CA LEU A 989 12.08 -32.62 38.67
C LEU A 989 11.48 -33.63 39.65
N ALA A 990 10.17 -33.58 39.90
CA ALA A 990 9.47 -34.52 40.77
C ALA A 990 9.46 -35.94 40.20
N ASP A 991 9.27 -36.06 38.89
CA ASP A 991 9.26 -37.36 38.19
C ASP A 991 10.67 -37.89 37.89
N GLY A 992 11.71 -37.06 38.09
CA GLY A 992 13.10 -37.43 37.87
C GLY A 992 13.49 -37.45 36.39
N ASP A 993 12.83 -36.65 35.56
CA ASP A 993 13.12 -36.53 34.14
C ASP A 993 14.49 -35.88 33.89
N ASP A 994 15.12 -36.26 32.77
CA ASP A 994 16.34 -35.58 32.30
C ASP A 994 15.97 -34.26 31.62
N VAL A 995 16.22 -33.13 32.30
CA VAL A 995 15.90 -31.80 31.78
C VAL A 995 17.02 -31.34 30.86
N LEU A 996 16.74 -31.23 29.57
CA LEU A 996 17.72 -30.82 28.54
C LEU A 996 17.94 -29.30 28.53
N ALA A 997 16.85 -28.57 28.69
CA ALA A 997 16.83 -27.12 28.80
C ALA A 997 15.52 -26.67 29.48
N VAL A 998 15.50 -25.43 29.95
CA VAL A 998 14.33 -24.81 30.57
C VAL A 998 13.86 -23.64 29.71
N ILE A 999 12.61 -23.69 29.25
CA ILE A 999 11.92 -22.56 28.63
C ILE A 999 11.49 -21.61 29.74
N ARG A 1000 12.21 -20.49 29.85
CA ARG A 1000 11.95 -19.45 30.85
C ARG A 1000 10.80 -18.58 30.40
N GLY A 1001 10.84 -18.13 29.15
CA GLY A 1001 9.89 -17.17 28.62
C GLY A 1001 9.61 -17.41 27.15
N SER A 1002 8.43 -16.99 26.72
CA SER A 1002 8.01 -17.08 25.32
C SER A 1002 6.98 -15.99 25.06
N ALA A 1003 7.02 -15.42 23.87
CA ALA A 1003 6.01 -14.48 23.41
C ALA A 1003 5.71 -14.69 21.94
N VAL A 1004 4.48 -14.35 21.56
CA VAL A 1004 4.01 -14.28 20.18
C VAL A 1004 3.37 -12.92 19.98
N ASN A 1005 3.66 -12.27 18.86
CA ASN A 1005 2.94 -11.08 18.43
C ASN A 1005 2.77 -11.09 16.90
N GLN A 1006 2.29 -9.98 16.37
CA GLN A 1006 2.09 -9.78 14.95
C GLN A 1006 2.72 -8.43 14.57
N ASP A 1007 3.31 -8.37 13.38
CA ASP A 1007 3.84 -7.15 12.75
C ASP A 1007 2.80 -6.03 12.69
N GLY A 1008 1.51 -6.39 12.76
CA GLY A 1008 0.41 -5.45 12.61
C GLY A 1008 0.39 -4.93 11.18
N LYS A 1009 0.00 -3.67 10.98
CA LYS A 1009 0.07 -3.08 9.65
C LYS A 1009 1.53 -2.64 9.41
N SER A 1010 2.23 -3.31 8.50
CA SER A 1010 3.60 -3.00 8.05
C SER A 1010 3.65 -2.59 6.57
N ASN A 1011 4.85 -2.40 6.02
CA ASN A 1011 5.12 -1.81 4.69
C ASN A 1011 4.77 -2.68 3.47
N GLY A 1012 4.01 -3.73 3.72
CA GLY A 1012 3.62 -4.75 2.76
C GLY A 1012 3.27 -5.99 3.55
N LEU A 1013 2.35 -6.80 3.03
CA LEU A 1013 1.89 -7.99 3.76
C LEU A 1013 3.03 -8.93 4.17
N THR A 1014 4.11 -8.96 3.38
CA THR A 1014 5.29 -9.82 3.60
C THR A 1014 6.53 -9.05 4.04
N ALA A 1015 6.42 -7.75 4.32
CA ALA A 1015 7.55 -6.94 4.75
C ALA A 1015 7.76 -7.10 6.27
N PRO A 1016 8.96 -7.48 6.72
CA PRO A 1016 9.24 -7.69 8.14
C PRO A 1016 9.21 -6.37 8.91
N ASN A 1017 8.90 -6.47 10.20
CA ASN A 1017 8.80 -5.34 11.09
C ASN A 1017 9.64 -5.64 12.35
N GLY A 1018 10.84 -5.07 12.42
CA GLY A 1018 11.71 -5.05 13.61
C GLY A 1018 11.03 -4.70 14.95
N LEU A 1019 9.77 -4.21 14.96
CA LEU A 1019 9.05 -3.57 16.04
C LEU A 1019 8.45 -4.61 16.91
N ALA A 1020 7.63 -5.35 16.20
CA ALA A 1020 7.12 -6.58 16.66
C ALA A 1020 8.31 -7.50 17.01
N GLN A 1021 9.43 -7.49 16.26
CA GLN A 1021 10.60 -8.31 16.63
C GLN A 1021 11.26 -7.88 17.95
N GLN A 1022 11.51 -6.58 18.20
CA GLN A 1022 12.06 -6.13 19.47
C GLN A 1022 11.09 -6.34 20.63
N ASP A 1023 9.82 -6.03 20.43
CA ASP A 1023 8.75 -6.23 21.42
C ASP A 1023 8.59 -7.70 21.79
N VAL A 1024 8.56 -8.62 20.81
CA VAL A 1024 8.41 -10.05 21.11
C VAL A 1024 9.62 -10.58 21.88
N VAL A 1025 10.84 -10.11 21.57
CA VAL A 1025 12.06 -10.46 22.33
C VAL A 1025 11.95 -9.93 23.76
N ARG A 1026 11.62 -8.65 23.96
CA ARG A 1026 11.46 -8.06 25.30
C ARG A 1026 10.37 -8.75 26.12
N ARG A 1027 9.23 -9.09 25.52
CA ARG A 1027 8.14 -9.81 26.20
C ARG A 1027 8.56 -11.21 26.61
N ALA A 1028 9.28 -11.93 25.76
CA ALA A 1028 9.79 -13.24 26.11
C ALA A 1028 10.82 -13.15 27.25
N LEU A 1029 11.74 -12.18 27.23
CA LEU A 1029 12.69 -11.92 28.31
C LEU A 1029 11.99 -11.56 29.62
N ALA A 1030 11.00 -10.66 29.58
CA ALA A 1030 10.21 -10.26 30.74
C ALA A 1030 9.40 -11.43 31.32
N ALA A 1031 8.76 -12.24 30.47
CA ALA A 1031 8.05 -13.44 30.88
C ALA A 1031 8.98 -14.45 31.57
N GLY A 1032 10.24 -14.56 31.11
CA GLY A 1032 11.26 -15.41 31.72
C GLY A 1032 12.02 -14.79 32.89
N ARG A 1033 11.81 -13.50 33.17
CA ARG A 1033 12.62 -12.68 34.09
C ARG A 1033 14.13 -12.82 33.80
N ILE A 1034 14.49 -12.68 32.54
CA ILE A 1034 15.86 -12.76 32.05
C ILE A 1034 16.33 -11.37 31.68
N ASP A 1035 17.50 -10.98 32.18
CA ASP A 1035 18.13 -9.73 31.78
C ASP A 1035 18.70 -9.86 30.35
N PRO A 1036 18.54 -8.85 29.47
CA PRO A 1036 19.02 -8.93 28.09
C PRO A 1036 20.53 -9.23 27.97
N GLY A 1037 21.32 -8.75 28.94
CA GLY A 1037 22.76 -9.00 29.03
C GLY A 1037 23.15 -10.46 29.35
N ASP A 1038 22.20 -11.27 29.86
CA ASP A 1038 22.43 -12.68 30.18
C ASP A 1038 22.38 -13.59 28.94
N VAL A 1039 21.75 -13.13 27.85
CA VAL A 1039 21.57 -13.94 26.63
C VAL A 1039 22.90 -14.08 25.89
N GLY A 1040 23.50 -15.26 25.88
CA GLY A 1040 24.78 -15.49 25.21
C GLY A 1040 24.66 -15.79 23.71
N TYR A 1041 23.53 -16.34 23.28
CA TYR A 1041 23.30 -16.79 21.90
C TYR A 1041 21.87 -16.51 21.45
N VAL A 1042 21.68 -16.21 20.18
CA VAL A 1042 20.36 -16.21 19.54
C VAL A 1042 20.41 -17.04 18.27
N GLU A 1043 19.53 -18.03 18.22
CA GLU A 1043 19.15 -18.70 16.99
C GLU A 1043 18.09 -17.86 16.28
N ALA A 1044 18.55 -17.12 15.27
CA ALA A 1044 17.76 -16.15 14.52
C ALA A 1044 16.83 -16.83 13.50
N HIS A 1045 15.84 -16.09 13.03
CA HIS A 1045 15.07 -16.48 11.86
C HIS A 1045 15.96 -16.48 10.61
N GLY A 1046 16.74 -15.42 10.36
CA GLY A 1046 17.90 -15.39 9.47
C GLY A 1046 17.75 -16.15 8.16
N THR A 1047 16.92 -15.64 7.25
CA THR A 1047 16.57 -16.31 5.98
C THR A 1047 17.55 -16.06 4.84
N GLY A 1048 18.61 -15.26 5.02
CA GLY A 1048 19.54 -14.97 3.92
C GLY A 1048 18.94 -14.01 2.91
N THR A 1049 18.12 -13.07 3.39
CA THR A 1049 17.45 -12.08 2.55
C THR A 1049 18.09 -10.70 2.73
N PRO A 1050 18.20 -9.89 1.65
CA PRO A 1050 18.92 -8.62 1.71
C PRO A 1050 18.27 -7.61 2.67
N LEU A 1051 16.95 -7.69 2.89
CA LEU A 1051 16.22 -6.80 3.79
C LEU A 1051 15.93 -7.42 5.17
N GLY A 1052 15.53 -8.69 5.22
CA GLY A 1052 15.12 -9.33 6.48
C GLY A 1052 16.26 -9.49 7.48
N ASP A 1053 17.45 -9.86 6.99
CA ASP A 1053 18.61 -10.11 7.82
C ASP A 1053 19.08 -8.81 8.54
N PRO A 1054 19.23 -7.65 7.86
CA PRO A 1054 19.56 -6.41 8.56
C PRO A 1054 18.51 -5.94 9.58
N VAL A 1055 17.22 -6.18 9.32
CA VAL A 1055 16.14 -5.80 10.25
C VAL A 1055 16.23 -6.64 11.52
N GLU A 1056 16.41 -7.96 11.40
CA GLU A 1056 16.49 -8.86 12.54
C GLU A 1056 17.75 -8.62 13.39
N VAL A 1057 18.93 -8.51 12.76
CA VAL A 1057 20.18 -8.28 13.50
C VAL A 1057 20.11 -6.98 14.29
N ARG A 1058 19.51 -5.94 13.72
CA ARG A 1058 19.33 -4.65 14.38
C ARG A 1058 18.35 -4.74 15.56
N ALA A 1059 17.24 -5.45 15.40
CA ALA A 1059 16.27 -5.67 16.46
C ALA A 1059 16.91 -6.42 17.65
N LEU A 1060 17.63 -7.51 17.37
CA LEU A 1060 18.34 -8.29 18.38
C LEU A 1060 19.46 -7.48 19.05
N GLY A 1061 20.28 -6.79 18.27
CA GLY A 1061 21.39 -5.98 18.76
C GLY A 1061 20.95 -4.87 19.69
N ARG A 1062 19.79 -4.24 19.43
CA ARG A 1062 19.23 -3.23 20.33
C ARG A 1062 18.72 -3.77 21.64
N VAL A 1063 17.94 -4.86 21.62
CA VAL A 1063 17.38 -5.40 22.86
C VAL A 1063 18.47 -6.03 23.71
N LEU A 1064 19.32 -6.85 23.11
CA LEU A 1064 20.33 -7.63 23.82
C LEU A 1064 21.62 -6.86 24.10
N GLY A 1065 21.81 -5.70 23.45
CA GLY A 1065 22.90 -4.78 23.75
C GLY A 1065 22.69 -3.97 25.04
N GLU A 1066 21.47 -3.91 25.58
CA GLU A 1066 21.16 -3.17 26.81
C GLU A 1066 21.95 -3.73 28.01
N GLY A 1067 22.83 -2.91 28.59
CA GLY A 1067 23.67 -3.32 29.72
C GLY A 1067 24.80 -4.31 29.36
N ARG A 1068 25.01 -4.58 28.07
CA ARG A 1068 26.05 -5.51 27.59
C ARG A 1068 27.40 -4.82 27.45
N PRO A 1069 28.48 -5.35 28.06
CA PRO A 1069 29.83 -4.84 27.82
C PRO A 1069 30.27 -5.12 26.37
N ALA A 1070 30.94 -4.16 25.72
CA ALA A 1070 31.43 -4.30 24.34
C ALA A 1070 32.34 -5.52 24.10
N HIS A 1071 33.00 -6.04 25.14
CA HIS A 1071 33.87 -7.23 25.08
C HIS A 1071 33.12 -8.57 25.26
N ARG A 1072 31.79 -8.56 25.42
CA ARG A 1072 30.94 -9.76 25.50
C ARG A 1072 29.74 -9.65 24.54
N PRO A 1073 29.99 -9.62 23.21
CA PRO A 1073 28.90 -9.54 22.24
C PRO A 1073 27.99 -10.77 22.32
N VAL A 1074 26.72 -10.62 21.92
CA VAL A 1074 25.81 -11.76 21.77
C VAL A 1074 26.13 -12.49 20.47
N ALA A 1075 26.23 -13.82 20.51
CA ALA A 1075 26.42 -14.63 19.32
C ALA A 1075 25.09 -14.81 18.57
N LEU A 1076 25.10 -14.65 17.25
CA LEU A 1076 23.95 -14.87 16.37
C LEU A 1076 24.24 -16.03 15.43
N GLY A 1077 23.25 -16.87 15.16
CA GLY A 1077 23.34 -17.92 14.16
C GLY A 1077 22.00 -18.27 13.53
N SER A 1078 22.01 -19.02 12.42
CA SER A 1078 20.82 -19.56 11.79
C SER A 1078 21.06 -20.96 11.24
N VAL A 1079 20.24 -21.91 11.67
CA VAL A 1079 20.19 -23.32 11.23
C VAL A 1079 19.88 -23.43 9.73
N LYS A 1080 19.27 -22.40 9.14
CA LYS A 1080 18.90 -22.39 7.73
C LYS A 1080 20.13 -22.44 6.81
N THR A 1081 21.29 -22.02 7.31
CA THR A 1081 22.57 -22.15 6.61
C THR A 1081 23.01 -23.62 6.48
N ASN A 1082 22.56 -24.50 7.37
CA ASN A 1082 22.83 -25.94 7.35
C ASN A 1082 21.79 -26.71 6.53
N ILE A 1083 20.49 -26.54 6.83
CA ILE A 1083 19.42 -27.43 6.34
C ILE A 1083 18.34 -26.73 5.51
N GLY A 1084 18.51 -25.44 5.21
CA GLY A 1084 17.51 -24.64 4.51
C GLY A 1084 16.37 -24.18 5.42
N HIS A 1085 15.36 -23.56 4.81
CA HIS A 1085 14.18 -23.07 5.50
C HIS A 1085 13.07 -24.12 5.48
N LEU A 1086 12.87 -24.77 6.63
CA LEU A 1086 11.86 -25.81 6.83
C LEU A 1086 10.41 -25.29 6.99
N GLU A 1087 10.13 -24.10 6.46
CA GLU A 1087 8.80 -23.46 6.48
C GLU A 1087 8.09 -23.57 7.86
N ALA A 1088 6.95 -24.27 7.95
CA ALA A 1088 6.20 -24.45 9.20
C ALA A 1088 7.03 -25.12 10.33
N ALA A 1089 8.02 -25.95 9.99
CA ALA A 1089 8.94 -26.62 10.90
C ALA A 1089 10.24 -25.83 11.18
N ALA A 1090 10.41 -24.63 10.61
CA ALA A 1090 11.65 -23.87 10.81
C ALA A 1090 11.88 -23.43 12.26
N GLY A 1091 10.81 -23.09 12.99
CA GLY A 1091 10.88 -22.71 14.39
C GLY A 1091 11.36 -23.84 15.30
N ILE A 1092 10.83 -25.05 15.13
CA ILE A 1092 11.25 -26.21 15.94
C ILE A 1092 12.68 -26.65 15.63
N ALA A 1093 13.14 -26.55 14.37
CA ALA A 1093 14.53 -26.85 14.02
C ALA A 1093 15.52 -25.89 14.70
N GLY A 1094 15.22 -24.59 14.69
CA GLY A 1094 16.02 -23.59 15.42
C GLY A 1094 15.95 -23.80 16.95
N PHE A 1095 14.78 -24.11 17.48
CA PHE A 1095 14.60 -24.39 18.91
C PHE A 1095 15.44 -25.58 19.36
N ILE A 1096 15.41 -26.70 18.63
CA ILE A 1096 16.19 -27.89 18.95
C ILE A 1096 17.70 -27.59 18.87
N LYS A 1097 18.16 -26.86 17.84
CA LYS A 1097 19.56 -26.41 17.77
C LYS A 1097 19.97 -25.60 19.01
N ALA A 1098 19.13 -24.67 19.46
CA ALA A 1098 19.42 -23.86 20.64
C ALA A 1098 19.44 -24.69 21.93
N VAL A 1099 18.51 -25.64 22.09
CA VAL A 1099 18.52 -26.58 23.23
C VAL A 1099 19.80 -27.41 23.24
N LEU A 1100 20.21 -27.94 22.08
CA LEU A 1100 21.45 -28.70 21.95
C LEU A 1100 22.69 -27.83 22.22
N ALA A 1101 22.73 -26.59 21.75
CA ALA A 1101 23.83 -25.67 22.03
C ALA A 1101 23.98 -25.39 23.55
N VAL A 1102 22.86 -25.20 24.25
CA VAL A 1102 22.83 -25.03 25.70
C VAL A 1102 23.27 -26.30 26.43
N TYR A 1103 22.79 -27.46 25.98
CA TYR A 1103 23.06 -28.77 26.57
C TYR A 1103 24.53 -29.17 26.42
N HIS A 1104 25.09 -29.05 25.21
CA HIS A 1104 26.49 -29.33 24.92
C HIS A 1104 27.45 -28.21 25.36
N ALA A 1105 26.92 -27.07 25.78
CA ALA A 1105 27.69 -25.87 26.14
C ALA A 1105 28.65 -25.41 25.02
N GLN A 1106 28.17 -25.46 23.77
CA GLN A 1106 28.91 -25.06 22.57
C GLN A 1106 27.98 -24.38 21.57
N ILE A 1107 28.49 -23.40 20.83
CA ILE A 1107 27.76 -22.70 19.77
C ILE A 1107 28.25 -23.24 18.42
N PRO A 1108 27.37 -23.88 17.61
CA PRO A 1108 27.75 -24.44 16.31
C PRO A 1108 28.21 -23.39 15.29
N PRO A 1109 29.08 -23.76 14.33
CA PRO A 1109 29.47 -22.91 13.21
C PRO A 1109 28.26 -22.40 12.39
N HIS A 1110 28.26 -21.11 12.08
CA HIS A 1110 27.35 -20.48 11.11
C HIS A 1110 27.97 -20.53 9.71
N LEU A 1111 27.23 -21.09 8.74
CA LEU A 1111 27.75 -21.34 7.40
C LEU A 1111 27.43 -20.18 6.43
N ASN A 1112 28.12 -20.18 5.29
CA ASN A 1112 27.89 -19.28 4.15
C ASN A 1112 28.11 -17.77 4.42
N LEU A 1113 28.69 -17.40 5.56
CA LEU A 1113 29.12 -16.02 5.84
C LEU A 1113 30.58 -15.83 5.41
N THR A 1114 30.79 -15.03 4.38
CA THR A 1114 32.11 -14.64 3.85
C THR A 1114 32.38 -13.15 4.09
N THR A 1115 31.43 -12.29 3.72
CA THR A 1115 31.49 -10.84 3.89
C THR A 1115 30.26 -10.38 4.67
N PRO A 1116 30.41 -9.79 5.87
CA PRO A 1116 29.27 -9.27 6.63
C PRO A 1116 28.45 -8.25 5.83
N ASN A 1117 27.12 -8.31 5.97
CA ASN A 1117 26.21 -7.44 5.22
C ASN A 1117 26.43 -5.95 5.56
N PRO A 1118 26.66 -5.06 4.56
CA PRO A 1118 26.99 -3.65 4.81
C PRO A 1118 25.80 -2.81 5.33
N HIS A 1119 24.57 -3.33 5.28
CA HIS A 1119 23.39 -2.64 5.82
C HIS A 1119 23.20 -2.83 7.33
N VAL A 1120 24.08 -3.62 7.96
CA VAL A 1120 24.19 -3.78 9.41
C VAL A 1120 25.39 -2.99 9.91
N ALA A 1121 25.18 -2.15 10.92
CA ALA A 1121 26.25 -1.42 11.60
C ALA A 1121 26.98 -2.34 12.59
N TRP A 1122 27.75 -3.31 12.07
CA TRP A 1122 28.43 -4.34 12.87
C TRP A 1122 29.35 -3.77 13.94
N ASP A 1123 29.96 -2.61 13.68
CA ASP A 1123 30.87 -1.95 14.62
C ASP A 1123 30.14 -1.23 15.78
N GLU A 1124 28.84 -0.98 15.64
CA GLU A 1124 28.02 -0.27 16.62
C GLU A 1124 27.17 -1.22 17.48
N LEU A 1125 26.93 -2.44 17.00
CA LEU A 1125 26.11 -3.44 17.68
C LEU A 1125 27.00 -4.46 18.40
N PRO A 1126 26.72 -4.80 19.67
CA PRO A 1126 27.48 -5.81 20.40
C PRO A 1126 27.05 -7.22 19.98
N VAL A 1127 27.19 -7.54 18.70
CA VAL A 1127 26.78 -8.81 18.07
C VAL A 1127 27.98 -9.45 17.37
N THR A 1128 28.00 -10.78 17.31
CA THR A 1128 29.01 -11.54 16.58
C THR A 1128 28.39 -12.77 15.93
N VAL A 1129 28.99 -13.29 14.88
CA VAL A 1129 28.53 -14.50 14.17
C VAL A 1129 29.66 -15.52 14.19
N PRO A 1130 29.57 -16.59 15.00
CA PRO A 1130 30.62 -17.60 15.08
C PRO A 1130 30.62 -18.49 13.84
N THR A 1131 31.69 -18.43 13.04
CA THR A 1131 31.89 -19.30 11.85
C THR A 1131 32.65 -20.59 12.18
N GLU A 1132 33.00 -20.80 13.45
CA GLU A 1132 33.68 -21.98 13.97
C GLU A 1132 32.97 -22.47 15.24
N LEU A 1133 33.15 -23.75 15.58
CA LEU A 1133 32.56 -24.34 16.79
C LEU A 1133 33.19 -23.65 18.00
N THR A 1134 32.35 -22.99 18.80
CA THR A 1134 32.81 -22.12 19.87
C THR A 1134 32.35 -22.64 21.23
N ASP A 1135 33.27 -22.83 22.17
CA ASP A 1135 32.92 -23.23 23.55
C ASP A 1135 32.10 -22.14 24.26
N TRP A 1136 30.96 -22.52 24.81
CA TRP A 1136 30.08 -21.62 25.55
C TRP A 1136 30.30 -21.76 27.05
N THR A 1137 31.38 -21.11 27.52
CA THR A 1137 31.92 -21.29 28.87
C THR A 1137 31.12 -20.62 30.00
N ASP A 1138 30.07 -19.88 29.68
CA ASP A 1138 29.21 -19.24 30.68
C ASP A 1138 28.57 -20.32 31.58
N PRO A 1139 28.66 -20.20 32.93
CA PRO A 1139 28.08 -21.18 33.85
C PRO A 1139 26.56 -21.31 33.69
N ARG A 1140 25.92 -20.20 33.37
CA ARG A 1140 24.49 -20.07 33.07
C ARG A 1140 24.37 -19.68 31.59
N ARG A 1141 23.87 -20.60 30.76
CA ARG A 1141 23.75 -20.39 29.31
C ARG A 1141 22.31 -20.05 29.00
N VAL A 1142 22.09 -18.86 28.44
CA VAL A 1142 20.76 -18.39 28.05
C VAL A 1142 20.76 -18.14 26.55
N ALA A 1143 19.83 -18.77 25.84
CA ALA A 1143 19.65 -18.61 24.41
C ALA A 1143 18.28 -18.01 24.06
N GLY A 1144 18.23 -17.19 23.02
CA GLY A 1144 17.01 -16.78 22.34
C GLY A 1144 16.75 -17.61 21.09
N VAL A 1145 15.50 -17.80 20.71
CA VAL A 1145 15.09 -18.45 19.45
C VAL A 1145 14.01 -17.60 18.79
N SER A 1146 14.23 -17.18 17.54
CA SER A 1146 13.30 -16.35 16.76
C SER A 1146 12.71 -17.11 15.57
N ALA A 1147 11.41 -16.94 15.33
CA ALA A 1147 10.76 -17.39 14.09
C ALA A 1147 9.70 -16.41 13.62
N PHE A 1148 9.78 -15.98 12.35
CA PHE A 1148 8.91 -14.95 11.77
C PHE A 1148 8.16 -15.51 10.56
N GLY A 1149 6.84 -15.43 10.56
CA GLY A 1149 5.99 -15.84 9.46
C GLY A 1149 5.88 -14.73 8.42
N PHE A 1150 5.92 -15.07 7.13
CA PHE A 1150 5.80 -14.06 6.06
C PHE A 1150 4.42 -13.37 6.01
N GLY A 1151 3.44 -13.82 6.80
CA GLY A 1151 2.17 -13.09 7.06
C GLY A 1151 2.21 -12.16 8.28
N GLY A 1152 3.38 -11.96 8.87
CA GLY A 1152 3.65 -11.03 9.97
C GLY A 1152 3.67 -11.60 11.39
N THR A 1153 3.37 -12.90 11.59
CA THR A 1153 3.34 -13.47 12.95
C THR A 1153 4.74 -13.78 13.44
N ASN A 1154 5.16 -13.18 14.56
CA ASN A 1154 6.47 -13.40 15.16
C ASN A 1154 6.36 -14.18 16.46
N ALA A 1155 7.33 -15.06 16.68
CA ALA A 1155 7.51 -15.77 17.93
C ALA A 1155 8.95 -15.65 18.40
N HIS A 1156 9.15 -15.47 19.70
CA HIS A 1156 10.46 -15.55 20.34
C HIS A 1156 10.37 -16.34 21.64
N MET A 1157 11.37 -17.20 21.87
CA MET A 1157 11.48 -18.00 23.10
C MET A 1157 12.86 -17.82 23.73
N VAL A 1158 12.89 -17.80 25.05
CA VAL A 1158 14.11 -17.71 25.86
C VAL A 1158 14.27 -19.01 26.62
N ILE A 1159 15.37 -19.69 26.37
CA ILE A 1159 15.74 -20.96 27.01
C ILE A 1159 17.00 -20.80 27.83
N GLU A 1160 17.14 -21.61 28.86
CA GLU A 1160 18.26 -21.60 29.78
C GLU A 1160 18.76 -23.02 30.05
N SER A 1161 20.05 -23.12 30.37
CA SER A 1161 20.65 -24.34 30.92
C SER A 1161 19.88 -24.83 32.15
N PRO A 1162 19.72 -26.15 32.33
CA PRO A 1162 19.04 -26.73 33.49
C PRO A 1162 19.68 -26.25 34.82
N PRO A 1163 18.90 -26.14 35.91
CA PRO A 1163 19.45 -25.80 37.22
C PRO A 1163 20.47 -26.85 37.65
N VAL A 1164 21.64 -26.39 38.12
CA VAL A 1164 22.68 -27.27 38.65
C VAL A 1164 22.19 -27.85 39.98
N LEU A 1165 21.66 -29.07 39.97
CA LEU A 1165 21.33 -29.81 41.19
C LEU A 1165 22.63 -30.07 41.97
N ALA A 1166 22.75 -29.44 43.14
CA ALA A 1166 23.88 -29.64 44.04
C ALA A 1166 23.96 -31.12 44.45
N GLY A 1167 24.82 -31.89 43.77
CA GLY A 1167 25.07 -33.31 44.04
C GLY A 1167 25.09 -34.24 42.81
N ALA A 1168 24.74 -33.78 41.61
CA ALA A 1168 24.90 -34.61 40.41
C ALA A 1168 26.39 -34.65 39.98
N PRO A 1169 27.01 -35.83 39.83
CA PRO A 1169 28.38 -35.91 39.34
C PRO A 1169 28.44 -35.35 37.92
N ALA A 1170 29.40 -34.45 37.66
CA ALA A 1170 29.69 -33.97 36.32
C ALA A 1170 29.89 -35.19 35.40
N ARG A 1171 28.97 -35.39 34.44
CA ARG A 1171 29.13 -36.43 33.42
C ARG A 1171 30.35 -36.05 32.58
N ALA A 1172 31.47 -36.71 32.88
CA ALA A 1172 32.67 -36.62 32.08
C ALA A 1172 32.34 -37.07 30.66
N SER A 1173 32.78 -36.30 29.68
CA SER A 1173 32.82 -36.72 28.29
C SER A 1173 33.76 -37.92 28.16
N GLU A 1174 33.21 -39.13 28.24
CA GLU A 1174 33.95 -40.32 27.83
C GLU A 1174 34.05 -40.30 26.31
N SER A 1175 35.24 -39.93 25.83
CA SER A 1175 35.67 -40.20 24.47
C SER A 1175 35.56 -41.71 24.23
N LEU A 1176 34.55 -42.14 23.47
CA LEU A 1176 34.54 -43.45 22.84
C LEU A 1176 35.68 -43.47 21.81
N LYS A 1177 36.86 -43.89 22.27
CA LYS A 1177 37.93 -44.34 21.40
C LYS A 1177 37.45 -45.59 20.69
N GLU A 1178 37.48 -45.54 19.37
CA GLU A 1178 37.40 -46.68 18.47
C GLU A 1178 38.20 -47.87 19.03
N THR A 1179 37.56 -49.02 19.13
CA THR A 1179 38.27 -50.30 19.06
C THR A 1179 37.36 -51.36 18.43
N VAL A 1180 37.68 -51.63 17.16
CA VAL A 1180 37.31 -52.76 16.26
C VAL A 1180 35.96 -52.69 15.55
#